data_AF-Q4D758-F1
#
_entry.id   AF-Q4D758-F1
#
_cell.length_a   1.000
_cell.length_b   1.000
_cell.length_c   1.000
_cell.angle_alpha   90.00
_cell.angle_beta   90.00
_cell.angle_gamma   90.00
#
_symmetry.space_group_name_H-M   'P 1'
#
loop_
_entity.id
_entity.type
_entity.pdbx_description
1 polymer ?
#
loop_
_entity_poly.entity_id
_entity_poly.type
_entity_poly.pdbx_seq_one_letter_code
_entity_poly.pdbx_strand_id
1 'polypeptide(L)'
;MSAQTNYYAMRPAFELQLNTPLLEGLATIGRFDGRTPSLVCATTTQQLVIHTSKSHETVAQKGGSAALNSASSLRTLSFGKTPTALTVGRVQDAGNRKGVDALYFGSATSLLAYDVERNSEYFYKNMEDGVHAMTWGVVNTVKESTGNGNPIPLVIVGGICTINGFDESGTEMLWTVTGDQVSALALMPWGASNNRGESSIISPAINPSDAPLSLVAASEDFELRVFDGEETIASIVEVEKVNQLVYSGIPGRFAYLSANGTVGVYDRTERVWRAKGKHRPVSAAFCDVDFDGVPELIVGWSNGRLEVRGDDAEKRGVLFKDTYAAPVSAVLAYDYRQNGQPLPVICTVDGTVRGLQLANVKEGEERQSVMRSQGAFRLDTLLREKQALAAELAIVEEQLARQRSGDTDVTLPQLGTVVRHNLLPNPKTGQLDIVFVVQNGHLDTIIQGCILHSETLFPGKEYAFFTVADPSTTLVCPVNIERCVEARVTASVMVGATNAENYQLYELSLDIPKFVMYQHWERDQAVPFKEPAGYVTLHLPKEFYFPHLGAWLEETFSLSSTPAMSGDFCLAFLDMRNGHRLVIQGKAEIRELQIYGETMEICGDVVESLGVAGVDEATAVCHFPAEFQELQAAIHSVEAFNAVRLKLTSSMADAAAGVKPLLTRAEDSRLMSDITNMRRLYAQLYDLNKELIAENMKRCNNYGELKAALKQLNAYIMRAGRLRIGQAKTRLISDCRDAVKFGDTRSLFSLIRTGQK
;
A
#
# COMPACT_ATOMS: atom_id res chain seq x y z
N MET A 1 2.37 14.00 -24.26
CA MET A 1 1.11 14.66 -24.67
C MET A 1 0.08 13.57 -24.97
N SER A 2 -1.09 13.55 -24.31
CA SER A 2 -2.10 12.50 -24.52
C SER A 2 -2.88 12.74 -25.82
N ALA A 3 -3.09 11.70 -26.63
CA ALA A 3 -3.98 11.75 -27.79
C ALA A 3 -5.37 12.27 -27.36
N GLN A 4 -5.92 13.26 -28.09
CA GLN A 4 -7.29 13.75 -27.85
C GLN A 4 -8.35 12.71 -28.23
N THR A 5 -7.98 11.74 -29.05
CA THR A 5 -8.84 10.67 -29.55
C THR A 5 -8.71 9.44 -28.67
N ASN A 6 -9.83 9.01 -28.07
CA ASN A 6 -9.89 7.75 -27.34
C ASN A 6 -9.64 6.59 -28.31
N TYR A 7 -8.86 5.59 -27.87
CA TYR A 7 -8.64 4.34 -28.59
C TYR A 7 -9.92 3.50 -28.63
N TYR A 8 -10.64 3.42 -27.50
CA TYR A 8 -11.98 2.82 -27.45
C TYR A 8 -13.07 3.88 -27.60
N ALA A 9 -14.16 3.51 -28.26
CA ALA A 9 -15.44 4.18 -28.10
C ALA A 9 -16.29 3.30 -27.18
N MET A 10 -16.74 3.83 -26.04
CA MET A 10 -17.60 3.10 -25.10
C MET A 10 -18.96 3.77 -24.96
N ARG A 11 -19.98 2.96 -24.64
CA ARG A 11 -21.36 3.39 -24.35
C ARG A 11 -21.88 2.71 -23.08
N PRO A 12 -22.83 3.31 -22.36
CA PRO A 12 -23.52 2.60 -21.29
C PRO A 12 -24.32 1.42 -21.85
N ALA A 13 -24.03 0.22 -21.35
CA ALA A 13 -24.84 -0.98 -21.53
C ALA A 13 -26.14 -0.90 -20.72
N PHE A 14 -26.06 -0.30 -19.54
CA PHE A 14 -27.20 0.04 -18.69
C PHE A 14 -26.85 1.28 -17.85
N GLU A 15 -27.88 1.98 -17.41
CA GLU A 15 -27.78 3.10 -16.48
C GLU A 15 -28.93 2.98 -15.46
N LEU A 16 -28.60 3.14 -14.18
CA LEU A 16 -29.54 3.07 -13.07
C LEU A 16 -29.26 4.19 -12.08
N GLN A 17 -30.31 4.71 -11.46
CA GLN A 17 -30.22 5.78 -10.47
C GLN A 17 -30.66 5.25 -9.10
N LEU A 18 -29.75 5.25 -8.13
CA LEU A 18 -30.00 4.84 -6.75
C LEU A 18 -30.63 5.97 -5.92
N ASN A 19 -30.65 7.21 -6.42
CA ASN A 19 -31.22 8.41 -5.79
C ASN A 19 -30.73 8.65 -4.35
N THR A 20 -29.53 8.20 -4.02
CA THR A 20 -28.94 8.30 -2.69
C THR A 20 -27.45 8.61 -2.80
N PRO A 21 -26.91 9.51 -1.94
CA PRO A 21 -25.50 9.85 -1.98
C PRO A 21 -24.63 8.70 -1.44
N LEU A 22 -23.72 8.21 -2.29
CA LEU A 22 -22.87 7.06 -2.02
C LEU A 22 -21.56 7.47 -1.33
N LEU A 23 -20.99 6.54 -0.55
CA LEU A 23 -19.65 6.69 0.02
C LEU A 23 -18.57 6.14 -0.93
N GLU A 24 -17.47 6.88 -1.04
CA GLU A 24 -16.31 6.50 -1.85
C GLU A 24 -15.70 5.16 -1.39
N GLY A 25 -15.34 4.29 -2.33
CA GLY A 25 -14.69 3.01 -2.09
C GLY A 25 -15.57 1.91 -1.47
N LEU A 26 -16.82 2.22 -1.11
CA LEU A 26 -17.71 1.32 -0.36
C LEU A 26 -18.86 0.79 -1.22
N ALA A 27 -18.50 0.02 -2.26
CA ALA A 27 -19.46 -0.74 -3.06
C ALA A 27 -18.94 -2.15 -3.35
N THR A 28 -19.85 -3.10 -3.49
CA THR A 28 -19.53 -4.50 -3.79
C THR A 28 -20.71 -5.18 -4.49
N ILE A 29 -20.48 -6.30 -5.17
CA ILE A 29 -21.52 -7.08 -5.85
C ILE A 29 -21.48 -8.51 -5.32
N GLY A 30 -22.66 -9.03 -4.96
CA GLY A 30 -22.84 -10.37 -4.41
C GLY A 30 -24.12 -11.06 -4.87
N ARG A 31 -24.16 -12.39 -4.77
CA ARG A 31 -25.32 -13.24 -5.07
C ARG A 31 -25.97 -13.71 -3.77
N PHE A 32 -26.76 -12.85 -3.15
CA PHE A 32 -27.41 -13.14 -1.87
C PHE A 32 -28.49 -14.23 -1.95
N ASP A 33 -29.11 -14.41 -3.11
CA ASP A 33 -30.05 -15.51 -3.41
C ASP A 33 -29.36 -16.74 -4.01
N GLY A 34 -28.04 -16.68 -4.18
CA GLY A 34 -27.20 -17.68 -4.85
C GLY A 34 -27.24 -17.67 -6.38
N ARG A 35 -27.96 -16.75 -7.01
CA ARG A 35 -28.15 -16.71 -8.47
C ARG A 35 -28.00 -15.32 -9.07
N THR A 36 -28.76 -14.34 -8.58
CA THR A 36 -28.85 -13.01 -9.15
C THR A 36 -27.83 -12.05 -8.52
N PRO A 37 -27.07 -11.31 -9.34
CA PRO A 37 -26.12 -10.33 -8.82
C PRO A 37 -26.87 -9.14 -8.23
N SER A 38 -26.47 -8.75 -7.03
CA SER A 38 -26.98 -7.60 -6.30
C SER A 38 -25.83 -6.65 -5.99
N LEU A 39 -25.97 -5.41 -6.41
CA LEU A 39 -25.04 -4.32 -6.11
C LEU A 39 -25.37 -3.77 -4.73
N VAL A 40 -24.38 -3.70 -3.85
CA VAL A 40 -24.46 -3.09 -2.53
C VAL A 40 -23.61 -1.84 -2.51
N CYS A 41 -24.18 -0.71 -2.12
CA CYS A 41 -23.45 0.55 -1.94
C CYS A 41 -23.73 1.13 -0.56
N ALA A 42 -22.68 1.58 0.12
CA ALA A 42 -22.83 2.36 1.34
C ALA A 42 -23.27 3.79 1.02
N THR A 43 -24.13 4.34 1.88
CA THR A 43 -24.62 5.72 1.78
C THR A 43 -24.09 6.57 2.93
N THR A 44 -24.07 7.89 2.71
CA THR A 44 -23.70 8.85 3.77
C THR A 44 -24.67 8.84 4.96
N THR A 45 -25.88 8.30 4.79
CA THR A 45 -26.91 8.16 5.83
C THR A 45 -26.76 6.91 6.70
N GLN A 46 -25.59 6.26 6.71
CA GLN A 46 -25.31 5.03 7.48
C GLN A 46 -26.21 3.84 7.08
N GLN A 47 -26.70 3.84 5.84
CA GLN A 47 -27.50 2.76 5.27
C GLN A 47 -26.74 2.10 4.12
N LEU A 48 -27.06 0.84 3.85
CA LEU A 48 -26.65 0.15 2.65
C LEU A 48 -27.83 0.07 1.69
N VAL A 49 -27.61 0.50 0.45
CA VAL A 49 -28.57 0.35 -0.63
C VAL A 49 -28.18 -0.89 -1.44
N ILE A 50 -29.13 -1.79 -1.63
CA ILE A 50 -28.96 -3.04 -2.37
C ILE A 50 -29.87 -3.00 -3.59
N HIS A 51 -29.27 -3.03 -4.78
CA HIS A 51 -29.99 -3.14 -6.04
C HIS A 51 -29.79 -4.53 -6.64
N THR A 52 -30.87 -5.31 -6.77
CA THR A 52 -30.82 -6.64 -7.38
C THR A 52 -31.10 -6.55 -8.88
N SER A 53 -30.24 -7.16 -9.69
CA SER A 53 -30.42 -7.23 -11.15
C SER A 53 -31.71 -7.99 -11.49
N LYS A 54 -32.50 -7.46 -12.43
CA LYS A 54 -33.69 -8.18 -12.92
C LYS A 54 -33.21 -9.27 -13.87
N SER A 55 -33.35 -10.53 -13.49
CA SER A 55 -33.10 -11.66 -14.38
C SER A 55 -33.97 -11.54 -15.63
N HIS A 56 -33.38 -11.83 -16.79
CA HIS A 56 -34.06 -11.71 -18.10
C HIS A 56 -35.17 -12.76 -18.33
N GLU A 57 -35.65 -13.44 -17.29
CA GLU A 57 -36.60 -14.57 -17.38
C GLU A 57 -38.08 -14.16 -17.48
N THR A 58 -38.44 -12.86 -17.51
CA THR A 58 -39.87 -12.45 -17.53
C THR A 58 -40.25 -11.33 -18.50
N VAL A 59 -39.59 -11.22 -19.67
CA VAL A 59 -40.08 -10.33 -20.76
C VAL A 59 -40.57 -11.11 -22.00
N ALA A 60 -40.37 -12.43 -22.07
CA ALA A 60 -40.77 -13.21 -23.25
C ALA A 60 -42.15 -13.91 -23.19
N GLN A 61 -42.93 -13.81 -22.10
CA GLN A 61 -44.20 -14.57 -21.98
C GLN A 61 -45.40 -13.89 -21.31
N LYS A 62 -45.43 -12.56 -21.18
CA LYS A 62 -46.70 -11.87 -20.87
C LYS A 62 -46.92 -10.66 -21.77
N GLY A 63 -47.58 -10.93 -22.90
CA GLY A 63 -48.44 -9.93 -23.55
C GLY A 63 -49.57 -9.58 -22.60
N GLY A 64 -49.34 -8.59 -21.74
CA GLY A 64 -50.30 -8.16 -20.74
C GLY A 64 -49.79 -6.91 -20.04
N SER A 65 -50.49 -5.81 -20.27
CA SER A 65 -50.32 -4.49 -19.66
C SER A 65 -49.88 -4.54 -18.20
N ALA A 66 -48.58 -4.39 -17.96
CA ALA A 66 -48.00 -4.09 -16.65
C ALA A 66 -46.83 -3.12 -16.79
N ALA A 67 -47.09 -2.00 -17.46
CA ALA A 67 -46.37 -0.76 -17.18
C ALA A 67 -47.01 -0.15 -15.91
N LEU A 68 -46.18 0.33 -14.97
CA LEU A 68 -46.51 0.80 -13.62
C LEU A 68 -46.60 -0.29 -12.52
N ASN A 69 -45.44 -0.85 -12.15
CA ASN A 69 -45.05 -1.12 -10.76
C ASN A 69 -43.61 -1.67 -10.71
N SER A 70 -42.64 -0.86 -11.11
CA SER A 70 -41.20 -1.22 -11.04
C SER A 70 -40.55 -0.84 -9.70
N ALA A 71 -41.29 -0.95 -8.59
CA ALA A 71 -40.92 -0.38 -7.29
C ALA A 71 -40.15 -1.33 -6.35
N SER A 72 -39.64 -2.49 -6.80
CA SER A 72 -39.14 -3.53 -5.87
C SER A 72 -37.68 -3.98 -6.03
N SER A 73 -36.85 -3.38 -6.90
CA SER A 73 -35.44 -3.83 -7.04
C SER A 73 -34.47 -3.19 -6.05
N LEU A 74 -34.91 -2.21 -5.25
CA LEU A 74 -34.07 -1.49 -4.28
C LEU A 74 -34.45 -1.88 -2.84
N ARG A 75 -33.51 -2.45 -2.10
CA ARG A 75 -33.61 -2.74 -0.66
C ARG A 75 -32.66 -1.83 0.12
N THR A 76 -33.04 -1.43 1.33
CA THR A 76 -32.17 -0.67 2.23
C THR A 76 -31.96 -1.42 3.52
N LEU A 77 -30.70 -1.59 3.93
CA LEU A 77 -30.32 -2.14 5.23
C LEU A 77 -29.74 -1.03 6.11
N SER A 78 -30.04 -1.06 7.40
CA SER A 78 -29.46 -0.15 8.38
C SER A 78 -29.00 -0.93 9.60
N PHE A 79 -27.72 -0.81 9.93
CA PHE A 79 -27.11 -1.41 11.11
C PHE A 79 -26.84 -0.38 12.22
N GLY A 80 -27.29 0.86 12.04
CA GLY A 80 -27.11 1.95 13.02
C GLY A 80 -25.65 2.38 13.24
N LYS A 81 -24.75 2.02 12.32
CA LYS A 81 -23.32 2.34 12.37
C LYS A 81 -22.85 2.84 11.02
N THR A 82 -21.84 3.70 11.02
CA THR A 82 -21.20 4.16 9.79
C THR A 82 -20.34 3.05 9.19
N PRO A 83 -20.56 2.65 7.93
CA PRO A 83 -19.72 1.66 7.25
C PRO A 83 -18.31 2.22 7.03
N THR A 84 -17.31 1.40 7.34
CA THR A 84 -15.88 1.71 7.08
C THR A 84 -15.26 0.73 6.11
N ALA A 85 -15.80 -0.49 5.98
CA ALA A 85 -15.45 -1.44 4.94
C ALA A 85 -16.65 -2.31 4.57
N LEU A 86 -16.70 -2.77 3.33
CA LEU A 86 -17.71 -3.69 2.81
C LEU A 86 -17.04 -4.74 1.94
N THR A 87 -17.44 -5.99 2.11
CA THR A 87 -17.07 -7.06 1.19
C THR A 87 -18.16 -8.13 1.16
N VAL A 88 -18.04 -9.03 0.19
CA VAL A 88 -18.93 -10.16 0.00
C VAL A 88 -18.07 -11.42 -0.03
N GLY A 89 -18.56 -12.49 0.58
CA GLY A 89 -17.87 -13.78 0.57
C GLY A 89 -18.84 -14.95 0.51
N ARG A 90 -18.43 -16.02 -0.15
CA ARG A 90 -19.25 -17.22 -0.29
C ARG A 90 -19.35 -17.95 1.05
N VAL A 91 -20.55 -18.37 1.42
CA VAL A 91 -20.79 -19.22 2.60
C VAL A 91 -20.79 -20.68 2.18
N GLN A 92 -20.36 -21.57 3.08
CA GLN A 92 -20.36 -23.00 2.87
C GLN A 92 -21.76 -23.50 2.48
N ASP A 93 -21.83 -24.26 1.37
CA ASP A 93 -23.09 -24.72 0.81
C ASP A 93 -23.81 -25.65 1.83
N ALA A 94 -24.99 -25.24 2.28
CA ALA A 94 -25.79 -25.98 3.27
C ALA A 94 -27.17 -26.35 2.70
N GLY A 95 -27.35 -27.64 2.38
CA GLY A 95 -28.60 -28.19 1.86
C GLY A 95 -29.01 -27.58 0.51
N ASN A 96 -30.15 -26.89 0.47
CA ASN A 96 -30.67 -26.23 -0.74
C ASN A 96 -30.01 -24.89 -1.06
N ARG A 97 -29.10 -24.38 -0.21
CA ARG A 97 -28.41 -23.12 -0.43
C ARG A 97 -27.04 -23.37 -1.03
N LYS A 98 -26.98 -23.32 -2.35
CA LYS A 98 -25.73 -23.39 -3.10
C LYS A 98 -25.38 -22.02 -3.65
N GLY A 99 -24.13 -21.61 -3.47
CA GLY A 99 -23.59 -20.38 -4.04
C GLY A 99 -24.09 -19.09 -3.41
N VAL A 100 -24.59 -19.15 -2.17
CA VAL A 100 -25.08 -17.98 -1.44
C VAL A 100 -23.90 -17.20 -0.88
N ASP A 101 -23.95 -15.89 -1.08
CA ASP A 101 -22.96 -14.97 -0.53
C ASP A 101 -23.45 -14.32 0.77
N ALA A 102 -22.55 -14.16 1.74
CA ALA A 102 -22.72 -13.32 2.92
C ALA A 102 -22.21 -11.91 2.67
N LEU A 103 -22.92 -10.93 3.22
CA LEU A 103 -22.51 -9.53 3.24
C LEU A 103 -21.70 -9.24 4.50
N TYR A 104 -20.42 -8.92 4.38
CA TYR A 104 -19.62 -8.51 5.52
C TYR A 104 -19.65 -6.99 5.66
N PHE A 105 -20.01 -6.51 6.85
CA PHE A 105 -20.11 -5.10 7.20
C PHE A 105 -19.09 -4.75 8.29
N GLY A 106 -18.14 -3.90 7.93
CA GLY A 106 -17.17 -3.31 8.85
C GLY A 106 -17.61 -1.94 9.33
N SER A 107 -17.38 -1.67 10.61
CA SER A 107 -17.51 -0.34 11.20
C SER A 107 -16.27 -0.02 12.05
N ALA A 108 -16.20 1.20 12.57
CA ALA A 108 -15.14 1.64 13.46
C ALA A 108 -15.00 0.80 14.75
N THR A 109 -15.99 -0.02 15.12
CA THR A 109 -15.91 -0.83 16.36
C THR A 109 -16.47 -2.25 16.24
N SER A 110 -16.88 -2.71 15.05
CA SER A 110 -17.46 -4.04 14.89
C SER A 110 -17.41 -4.56 13.47
N LEU A 111 -17.41 -5.89 13.38
CA LEU A 111 -17.57 -6.69 12.18
C LEU A 111 -18.89 -7.48 12.27
N LEU A 112 -19.69 -7.45 11.21
CA LEU A 112 -20.94 -8.18 11.10
C LEU A 112 -20.95 -9.03 9.82
N ALA A 113 -21.31 -10.31 9.93
CA ALA A 113 -21.52 -11.20 8.80
C ALA A 113 -23.03 -11.40 8.52
N TYR A 114 -23.43 -10.93 7.35
CA TYR A 114 -24.78 -10.62 6.86
C TYR A 114 -25.53 -11.66 6.01
N ASP A 115 -26.64 -12.30 6.41
CA ASP A 115 -27.52 -12.98 5.45
C ASP A 115 -28.65 -12.04 5.00
N VAL A 116 -28.52 -11.50 3.80
CA VAL A 116 -29.48 -10.52 3.23
C VAL A 116 -30.84 -11.15 2.95
N GLU A 117 -30.90 -12.43 2.55
CA GLU A 117 -32.16 -13.09 2.18
C GLU A 117 -32.93 -13.59 3.39
N ARG A 118 -32.24 -14.13 4.41
CA ARG A 118 -32.89 -14.54 5.67
C ARG A 118 -33.06 -13.41 6.67
N ASN A 119 -32.44 -12.26 6.42
CA ASN A 119 -32.41 -11.15 7.37
C ASN A 119 -31.90 -11.61 8.74
N SER A 120 -30.76 -12.31 8.73
CA SER A 120 -30.15 -12.93 9.92
C SER A 120 -28.63 -12.74 9.93
N GLU A 121 -28.05 -12.70 11.12
CA GLU A 121 -26.61 -12.59 11.31
C GLU A 121 -25.98 -13.99 11.36
N TYR A 122 -24.86 -14.18 10.64
CA TYR A 122 -24.01 -15.36 10.82
C TYR A 122 -23.21 -15.23 12.11
N PHE A 123 -22.57 -14.08 12.29
CA PHE A 123 -21.91 -13.69 13.54
C PHE A 123 -21.78 -12.17 13.65
N TYR A 124 -21.60 -11.70 14.87
CA TYR A 124 -21.28 -10.32 15.20
C TYR A 124 -20.06 -10.31 16.13
N LYS A 125 -19.03 -9.52 15.79
CA LYS A 125 -17.79 -9.41 16.56
C LYS A 125 -17.46 -7.95 16.85
N ASN A 126 -17.21 -7.64 18.12
CA ASN A 126 -16.67 -6.34 18.50
C ASN A 126 -15.19 -6.29 18.10
N MET A 127 -14.83 -5.31 17.29
CA MET A 127 -13.47 -5.08 16.80
C MET A 127 -12.98 -3.80 17.47
N GLU A 128 -12.18 -3.91 18.52
CA GLU A 128 -11.67 -2.73 19.23
C GLU A 128 -10.82 -1.85 18.31
N ASP A 129 -10.00 -2.49 17.46
CA ASP A 129 -9.12 -1.84 16.48
C ASP A 129 -9.88 -1.28 15.26
N GLY A 130 -11.19 -1.45 15.22
CA GLY A 130 -12.02 -1.09 14.07
C GLY A 130 -11.74 -1.91 12.82
N VAL A 131 -12.54 -1.67 11.79
CA VAL A 131 -12.41 -2.31 10.49
C VAL A 131 -12.12 -1.24 9.44
N HIS A 132 -10.87 -1.08 9.03
CA HIS A 132 -10.46 -0.05 8.06
C HIS A 132 -10.36 -0.59 6.64
N ALA A 133 -9.99 -1.85 6.49
CA ALA A 133 -9.97 -2.56 5.22
C ALA A 133 -10.52 -3.98 5.43
N MET A 134 -11.11 -4.56 4.40
CA MET A 134 -11.69 -5.90 4.50
C MET A 134 -11.63 -6.63 3.16
N THR A 135 -11.28 -7.91 3.21
CA THR A 135 -11.30 -8.81 2.06
C THR A 135 -11.79 -10.20 2.51
N TRP A 136 -12.11 -11.06 1.57
CA TRP A 136 -12.57 -12.42 1.84
C TRP A 136 -11.88 -13.40 0.91
N GLY A 137 -11.48 -14.55 1.45
CA GLY A 137 -10.94 -15.65 0.66
C GLY A 137 -10.18 -16.65 1.51
N VAL A 138 -9.51 -17.58 0.83
CA VAL A 138 -8.75 -18.65 1.47
C VAL A 138 -7.28 -18.25 1.57
N VAL A 139 -6.70 -18.39 2.76
CA VAL A 139 -5.30 -18.07 3.08
C VAL A 139 -4.69 -19.20 3.90
N ASN A 140 -3.36 -19.27 3.92
CA ASN A 140 -2.67 -20.20 4.82
C ASN A 140 -2.90 -19.81 6.29
N THR A 141 -3.17 -20.80 7.15
CA THR A 141 -3.37 -20.60 8.59
C THR A 141 -2.52 -21.58 9.39
N VAL A 142 -1.98 -21.12 10.53
CA VAL A 142 -1.14 -21.94 11.43
C VAL A 142 -1.96 -23.01 12.17
N LYS A 143 -3.23 -22.70 12.47
CA LYS A 143 -4.14 -23.68 13.08
C LYS A 143 -4.57 -24.66 12.01
N GLU A 144 -4.11 -25.90 12.16
CA GLU A 144 -4.38 -27.04 11.30
C GLU A 144 -5.81 -26.99 10.73
N SER A 145 -5.92 -27.06 9.39
CA SER A 145 -7.16 -27.42 8.70
C SER A 145 -7.77 -28.61 9.45
N THR A 146 -8.91 -28.39 10.09
CA THR A 146 -9.61 -29.35 10.92
C THR A 146 -9.73 -30.69 10.21
N GLY A 147 -8.87 -31.67 10.54
CA GLY A 147 -8.94 -33.12 10.22
C GLY A 147 -9.15 -33.58 8.77
N ASN A 148 -9.56 -32.72 7.85
CA ASN A 148 -10.05 -33.04 6.52
C ASN A 148 -9.27 -32.35 5.40
N GLY A 149 -8.22 -31.58 5.71
CA GLY A 149 -7.30 -31.03 4.71
C GLY A 149 -7.88 -29.98 3.75
N ASN A 150 -9.15 -29.60 3.91
CA ASN A 150 -9.76 -28.53 3.13
C ASN A 150 -9.45 -27.17 3.78
N PRO A 151 -8.99 -26.20 2.98
CA PRO A 151 -8.68 -24.89 3.51
C PRO A 151 -9.97 -24.07 3.73
N ILE A 152 -9.98 -23.28 4.81
CA ILE A 152 -11.18 -22.60 5.33
C ILE A 152 -11.19 -21.16 4.81
N PRO A 153 -12.29 -20.69 4.20
CA PRO A 153 -12.40 -19.29 3.80
C PRO A 153 -12.52 -18.40 5.03
N LEU A 154 -11.81 -17.28 5.00
CA LEU A 154 -11.79 -16.30 6.07
C LEU A 154 -12.24 -14.93 5.57
N VAL A 155 -12.96 -14.19 6.41
CA VAL A 155 -13.04 -12.74 6.28
C VAL A 155 -11.83 -12.12 6.97
N ILE A 156 -11.02 -11.41 6.20
CA ILE A 156 -9.78 -10.79 6.67
C ILE A 156 -10.03 -9.30 6.83
N VAL A 157 -9.70 -8.79 8.00
CA VAL A 157 -9.97 -7.43 8.45
C VAL A 157 -8.67 -6.76 8.84
N GLY A 158 -8.41 -5.60 8.26
CA GLY A 158 -7.33 -4.70 8.65
C GLY A 158 -7.84 -3.68 9.64
N GLY A 159 -7.26 -3.66 10.84
CA GLY A 159 -7.49 -2.68 11.87
C GLY A 159 -6.31 -1.72 12.03
N ILE A 160 -6.12 -1.26 13.25
CA ILE A 160 -5.01 -0.41 13.66
C ILE A 160 -3.81 -1.31 13.98
N CYS A 161 -2.80 -1.31 13.11
CA CYS A 161 -1.60 -2.15 13.24
C CYS A 161 -1.87 -3.66 13.28
N THR A 162 -3.09 -4.12 13.03
CA THR A 162 -3.48 -5.52 13.12
C THR A 162 -4.26 -5.95 11.90
N ILE A 163 -4.12 -7.22 11.55
CA ILE A 163 -4.91 -7.91 10.55
C ILE A 163 -5.45 -9.17 11.22
N ASN A 164 -6.77 -9.31 11.31
CA ASN A 164 -7.43 -10.50 11.85
C ASN A 164 -8.16 -11.22 10.72
N GLY A 165 -8.17 -12.55 10.74
CA GLY A 165 -9.01 -13.37 9.87
C GLY A 165 -9.97 -14.22 10.68
N PHE A 166 -11.26 -14.17 10.34
CA PHE A 166 -12.32 -14.92 11.01
C PHE A 166 -12.98 -15.91 10.07
N ASP A 167 -13.30 -17.10 10.58
CA ASP A 167 -14.12 -18.08 9.86
C ASP A 167 -15.62 -17.72 9.89
N GLU A 168 -16.45 -18.57 9.29
CA GLU A 168 -17.91 -18.39 9.24
C GLU A 168 -18.59 -18.37 10.62
N SER A 169 -17.94 -18.91 11.65
CA SER A 169 -18.44 -18.89 13.03
C SER A 169 -18.02 -17.62 13.80
N GLY A 170 -17.15 -16.81 13.21
CA GLY A 170 -16.51 -15.67 13.86
C GLY A 170 -15.30 -16.06 14.73
N THR A 171 -14.77 -17.28 14.60
CA THR A 171 -13.57 -17.74 15.30
C THR A 171 -12.33 -17.18 14.60
N GLU A 172 -11.36 -16.69 15.38
CA GLU A 172 -10.12 -16.12 14.84
C GLU A 172 -9.13 -17.22 14.43
N MET A 173 -8.80 -17.22 13.13
CA MET A 173 -7.95 -18.20 12.47
C MET A 173 -6.65 -17.61 11.94
N LEU A 174 -6.63 -16.32 11.64
CA LEU A 174 -5.43 -15.58 11.22
C LEU A 174 -5.27 -14.35 12.11
N TRP A 175 -4.03 -14.07 12.52
CA TRP A 175 -3.69 -12.80 13.14
C TRP A 175 -2.28 -12.37 12.77
N THR A 176 -2.14 -11.20 12.18
CA THR A 176 -0.83 -10.60 11.92
C THR A 176 -0.81 -9.12 12.28
N VAL A 177 0.38 -8.56 12.43
CA VAL A 177 0.64 -7.17 12.83
C VAL A 177 1.29 -6.44 11.66
N THR A 178 0.88 -5.20 11.47
CA THR A 178 1.43 -4.25 10.51
C THR A 178 2.08 -3.07 11.22
N GLY A 179 2.92 -2.30 10.52
CA GLY A 179 3.60 -1.15 11.13
C GLY A 179 2.67 0.01 11.50
N ASP A 180 1.58 0.18 10.75
CA ASP A 180 0.55 1.19 11.01
C ASP A 180 -0.86 0.68 10.63
N GLN A 181 -1.85 1.56 10.77
CA GLN A 181 -3.23 1.31 10.35
C GLN A 181 -3.27 0.75 8.92
N VAL A 182 -4.02 -0.35 8.75
CA VAL A 182 -4.20 -0.99 7.45
C VAL A 182 -5.20 -0.16 6.65
N SER A 183 -4.82 0.17 5.43
CA SER A 183 -5.56 1.07 4.54
C SER A 183 -6.18 0.35 3.34
N ALA A 184 -5.57 -0.74 2.89
CA ALA A 184 -6.12 -1.59 1.84
C ALA A 184 -5.65 -3.04 2.04
N LEU A 185 -6.47 -4.00 1.60
CA LEU A 185 -6.17 -5.43 1.59
C LEU A 185 -6.55 -6.03 0.22
N ALA A 186 -5.74 -6.95 -0.28
CA ALA A 186 -6.05 -7.76 -1.45
C ALA A 186 -5.52 -9.18 -1.28
N LEU A 187 -6.22 -10.16 -1.85
CA LEU A 187 -5.78 -11.55 -1.91
C LEU A 187 -5.37 -11.88 -3.34
N MET A 188 -4.21 -12.51 -3.50
CA MET A 188 -3.73 -12.98 -4.80
C MET A 188 -2.71 -14.11 -4.67
N PRO A 189 -2.53 -14.95 -5.68
CA PRO A 189 -1.40 -15.89 -5.73
C PRO A 189 -0.09 -15.10 -5.91
N TRP A 190 0.97 -15.40 -5.14
CA TRP A 190 2.25 -14.68 -5.23
C TRP A 190 3.38 -15.46 -5.95
N GLY A 191 3.45 -16.78 -5.78
CA GLY A 191 4.50 -17.63 -6.34
C GLY A 191 4.01 -18.94 -6.95
N ALA A 192 4.90 -19.66 -7.63
CA ALA A 192 4.62 -20.97 -8.25
C ALA A 192 4.25 -22.06 -7.21
N SER A 193 4.53 -21.83 -5.92
CA SER A 193 4.26 -22.77 -4.82
C SER A 193 2.76 -22.98 -4.53
N ASN A 194 1.86 -22.19 -5.13
CA ASN A 194 0.42 -22.48 -5.06
C ASN A 194 -0.01 -23.58 -6.04
N ASN A 195 0.91 -24.13 -6.83
CA ASN A 195 0.66 -25.30 -7.66
C ASN A 195 0.71 -26.59 -6.85
N ARG A 196 -0.37 -26.89 -6.14
CA ARG A 196 -0.96 -28.23 -6.27
C ARG A 196 -1.82 -28.21 -7.54
N GLY A 197 -1.17 -28.42 -8.67
CA GLY A 197 -1.84 -28.59 -9.97
C GLY A 197 -1.38 -27.59 -11.02
N GLU A 198 -0.41 -28.01 -11.83
CA GLU A 198 -0.26 -27.51 -13.19
C GLU A 198 -1.60 -27.69 -13.92
N SER A 199 -2.23 -26.57 -14.32
CA SER A 199 -3.27 -26.41 -15.36
C SER A 199 -4.48 -25.61 -14.87
N SER A 200 -4.47 -24.30 -15.09
CA SER A 200 -5.58 -23.64 -15.78
C SER A 200 -5.18 -22.25 -16.22
N ILE A 201 -4.89 -22.15 -17.51
CA ILE A 201 -4.97 -20.90 -18.26
C ILE A 201 -6.43 -20.44 -18.18
N ILE A 202 -6.63 -19.29 -17.56
CA ILE A 202 -7.66 -18.27 -17.85
C ILE A 202 -8.96 -18.87 -18.42
N SER A 203 -9.86 -19.23 -17.51
CA SER A 203 -11.30 -19.12 -17.72
C SER A 203 -11.85 -18.47 -16.45
N PRO A 204 -12.83 -17.55 -16.52
CA PRO A 204 -13.53 -17.04 -15.34
C PRO A 204 -14.46 -18.16 -14.84
N ALA A 205 -13.86 -19.23 -14.34
CA ALA A 205 -14.55 -20.37 -13.77
C ALA A 205 -14.91 -20.04 -12.32
N ILE A 206 -16.16 -20.34 -12.00
CA ILE A 206 -16.92 -19.97 -10.82
C ILE A 206 -16.36 -20.50 -9.48
N ASN A 207 -15.18 -21.10 -9.41
CA ASN A 207 -14.49 -21.45 -8.16
C ASN A 207 -12.95 -21.56 -8.33
N PRO A 208 -12.18 -20.46 -8.22
CA PRO A 208 -10.73 -20.48 -8.03
C PRO A 208 -10.32 -20.81 -6.57
N SER A 209 -11.28 -21.28 -5.75
CA SER A 209 -11.39 -20.92 -4.33
C SER A 209 -10.60 -21.76 -3.35
N ASP A 210 -9.96 -22.85 -3.76
CA ASP A 210 -9.45 -23.82 -2.78
C ASP A 210 -7.94 -23.78 -2.62
N ALA A 211 -7.21 -22.99 -3.41
CA ALA A 211 -5.79 -22.77 -3.20
C ALA A 211 -5.58 -21.59 -2.23
N PRO A 212 -4.75 -21.75 -1.18
CA PRO A 212 -4.44 -20.65 -0.28
C PRO A 212 -3.77 -19.50 -1.04
N LEU A 213 -4.29 -18.29 -0.89
CA LEU A 213 -3.76 -17.08 -1.49
C LEU A 213 -2.83 -16.35 -0.52
N SER A 214 -1.96 -15.50 -1.06
CA SER A 214 -1.16 -14.57 -0.27
C SER A 214 -1.95 -13.27 -0.06
N LEU A 215 -1.77 -12.65 1.10
CA LEU A 215 -2.42 -11.40 1.49
C LEU A 215 -1.49 -10.23 1.27
N VAL A 216 -1.88 -9.30 0.40
CA VAL A 216 -1.19 -8.01 0.23
C VAL A 216 -1.92 -6.97 1.09
N ALA A 217 -1.19 -6.31 1.99
CA ALA A 217 -1.71 -5.28 2.87
C ALA A 217 -0.96 -3.97 2.69
N ALA A 218 -1.67 -2.87 2.53
CA ALA A 218 -1.13 -1.52 2.56
C ALA A 218 -1.32 -0.90 3.94
N SER A 219 -0.30 -0.25 4.47
CA SER A 219 -0.35 0.46 5.75
C SER A 219 -0.09 1.95 5.60
N GLU A 220 -0.51 2.74 6.59
CA GLU A 220 -0.29 4.19 6.62
C GLU A 220 1.18 4.60 6.85
N ASP A 221 2.07 3.64 7.12
CA ASP A 221 3.53 3.80 7.10
C ASP A 221 4.13 3.78 5.68
N PHE A 222 3.28 3.75 4.65
CA PHE A 222 3.62 3.70 3.24
C PHE A 222 4.26 2.39 2.80
N GLU A 223 4.14 1.32 3.59
CA GLU A 223 4.58 -0.01 3.20
C GLU A 223 3.41 -0.89 2.70
N LEU A 224 3.69 -1.58 1.60
CA LEU A 224 2.92 -2.69 1.06
C LEU A 224 3.59 -3.99 1.48
N ARG A 225 2.94 -4.76 2.35
CA ARG A 225 3.46 -6.03 2.87
C ARG A 225 2.68 -7.18 2.28
N VAL A 226 3.40 -8.21 1.86
CA VAL A 226 2.80 -9.45 1.36
C VAL A 226 3.00 -10.52 2.41
N PHE A 227 1.90 -11.17 2.77
CA PHE A 227 1.85 -12.22 3.76
C PHE A 227 1.50 -13.56 3.14
N ASP A 228 2.23 -14.60 3.50
CA ASP A 228 1.82 -15.99 3.35
C ASP A 228 1.44 -16.54 4.73
N GLY A 229 0.14 -16.61 4.99
CA GLY A 229 -0.38 -16.80 6.35
C GLY A 229 0.08 -15.69 7.30
N GLU A 230 0.88 -16.04 8.30
CA GLU A 230 1.43 -15.07 9.26
C GLU A 230 2.82 -14.54 8.86
N GLU A 231 3.46 -15.15 7.87
CA GLU A 231 4.81 -14.82 7.41
C GLU A 231 4.80 -13.68 6.40
N THR A 232 5.66 -12.66 6.58
CA THR A 232 5.86 -11.61 5.57
C THR A 232 6.89 -12.07 4.54
N ILE A 233 6.44 -12.27 3.29
CA ILE A 233 7.28 -12.75 2.19
C ILE A 233 7.88 -11.62 1.32
N ALA A 234 7.26 -10.45 1.30
CA ALA A 234 7.77 -9.28 0.59
C ALA A 234 7.30 -7.98 1.26
N SER A 235 8.11 -6.93 1.11
CA SER A 235 7.74 -5.55 1.49
C SER A 235 8.15 -4.60 0.38
N ILE A 236 7.27 -3.64 0.07
CA ILE A 236 7.49 -2.62 -0.95
C ILE A 236 7.19 -1.26 -0.30
N VAL A 237 8.12 -0.33 -0.39
CA VAL A 237 7.94 1.03 0.14
C VAL A 237 7.37 1.94 -0.95
N GLU A 238 6.30 2.64 -0.62
CA GLU A 238 5.69 3.69 -1.44
C GLU A 238 5.93 5.08 -0.85
N VAL A 239 5.59 6.11 -1.64
CA VAL A 239 5.78 7.51 -1.24
C VAL A 239 4.66 7.99 -0.31
N GLU A 240 3.50 7.36 -0.36
CA GLU A 240 2.33 7.80 0.41
C GLU A 240 1.30 6.66 0.55
N LYS A 241 0.32 6.86 1.44
CA LYS A 241 -0.77 5.93 1.74
C LYS A 241 -1.46 5.41 0.48
N VAL A 242 -1.51 4.09 0.36
CA VAL A 242 -2.28 3.38 -0.66
C VAL A 242 -3.70 3.14 -0.15
N ASN A 243 -4.70 3.68 -0.85
CA ASN A 243 -6.10 3.58 -0.46
C ASN A 243 -6.81 2.34 -1.03
N GLN A 244 -6.30 1.76 -2.12
CA GLN A 244 -6.89 0.57 -2.71
C GLN A 244 -5.82 -0.29 -3.40
N LEU A 245 -5.99 -1.60 -3.28
CA LEU A 245 -5.23 -2.63 -3.99
C LEU A 245 -6.17 -3.42 -4.87
N VAL A 246 -5.77 -3.68 -6.12
CA VAL A 246 -6.63 -4.36 -7.10
C VAL A 246 -5.82 -5.45 -7.79
N TYR A 247 -6.26 -6.71 -7.64
CA TYR A 247 -5.64 -7.85 -8.29
C TYR A 247 -5.93 -7.85 -9.80
N SER A 248 -4.91 -8.09 -10.61
CA SER A 248 -5.05 -8.12 -12.08
C SER A 248 -5.61 -9.42 -12.66
N GLY A 249 -5.62 -10.50 -11.87
CA GLY A 249 -5.88 -11.85 -12.38
C GLY A 249 -4.61 -12.62 -12.77
N ILE A 250 -3.45 -11.95 -12.83
CA ILE A 250 -2.14 -12.58 -13.08
C ILE A 250 -1.41 -12.73 -11.74
N PRO A 251 -0.94 -13.94 -11.35
CA PRO A 251 -0.20 -14.17 -10.10
C PRO A 251 0.92 -13.16 -9.85
N GLY A 252 0.91 -12.53 -8.68
CA GLY A 252 1.88 -11.51 -8.26
C GLY A 252 1.60 -10.11 -8.81
N ARG A 253 0.69 -9.93 -9.77
CA ARG A 253 0.45 -8.65 -10.42
C ARG A 253 -0.78 -7.92 -9.91
N PHE A 254 -0.60 -6.68 -9.45
CA PHE A 254 -1.66 -5.87 -8.85
C PHE A 254 -1.46 -4.38 -9.07
N ALA A 255 -2.58 -3.65 -9.13
CA ALA A 255 -2.58 -2.19 -9.14
C ALA A 255 -2.71 -1.62 -7.72
N TYR A 256 -2.09 -0.46 -7.50
CA TYR A 256 -2.21 0.33 -6.27
C TYR A 256 -2.67 1.76 -6.58
N LEU A 257 -3.53 2.30 -5.71
CA LEU A 257 -4.05 3.66 -5.81
C LEU A 257 -3.59 4.45 -4.58
N SER A 258 -2.77 5.47 -4.79
CA SER A 258 -2.22 6.30 -3.72
C SER A 258 -3.00 7.62 -3.55
N ALA A 259 -2.98 8.19 -2.35
CA ALA A 259 -3.71 9.41 -2.02
C ALA A 259 -3.25 10.66 -2.81
N ASN A 260 -2.00 10.68 -3.28
CA ASN A 260 -1.31 11.79 -3.96
C ASN A 260 -1.64 11.89 -5.45
N GLY A 261 -2.56 11.06 -5.94
CA GLY A 261 -2.90 11.01 -7.34
C GLY A 261 -2.16 9.93 -8.14
N THR A 262 -1.31 9.11 -7.50
CA THR A 262 -0.57 8.06 -8.20
C THR A 262 -1.39 6.78 -8.36
N VAL A 263 -1.36 6.23 -9.56
CA VAL A 263 -1.81 4.87 -9.88
C VAL A 263 -0.61 4.14 -10.47
N GLY A 264 -0.35 2.93 -10.01
CA GLY A 264 0.69 2.10 -10.61
C GLY A 264 0.34 0.63 -10.54
N VAL A 265 1.15 -0.17 -11.24
CA VAL A 265 1.03 -1.63 -11.29
C VAL A 265 2.37 -2.24 -10.91
N TYR A 266 2.31 -3.20 -9.99
CA TYR A 266 3.42 -4.04 -9.59
C TYR A 266 3.26 -5.43 -10.20
N ASP A 267 4.39 -6.05 -10.55
CA ASP A 267 4.53 -7.47 -10.81
C ASP A 267 5.48 -8.01 -9.75
N ARG A 268 4.91 -8.66 -8.74
CA ARG A 268 5.56 -9.00 -7.47
C ARG A 268 6.14 -7.74 -6.82
N THR A 269 7.46 -7.65 -6.71
CA THR A 269 8.18 -6.50 -6.14
C THR A 269 8.64 -5.50 -7.20
N GLU A 270 8.49 -5.80 -8.49
CA GLU A 270 8.93 -4.93 -9.58
C GLU A 270 7.81 -3.99 -10.01
N ARG A 271 8.08 -2.69 -10.03
CA ARG A 271 7.11 -1.70 -10.49
C ARG A 271 7.09 -1.69 -12.02
N VAL A 272 5.99 -2.20 -12.59
CA VAL A 272 5.79 -2.27 -14.05
C VAL A 272 5.64 -0.85 -14.61
N TRP A 273 4.67 -0.09 -14.09
CA TRP A 273 4.50 1.33 -14.42
C TRP A 273 3.83 2.10 -13.30
N ARG A 274 3.90 3.43 -13.41
CA ARG A 274 3.17 4.37 -12.58
C ARG A 274 2.75 5.59 -13.39
N ALA A 275 1.66 6.22 -12.99
CA ALA A 275 1.18 7.47 -13.53
C ALA A 275 0.60 8.32 -12.39
N LYS A 276 1.02 9.59 -12.32
CA LYS A 276 0.48 10.54 -11.35
C LYS A 276 -0.49 11.51 -12.01
N GLY A 277 -1.68 11.60 -11.45
CA GLY A 277 -2.72 12.56 -11.82
C GLY A 277 -2.76 13.76 -10.88
N LYS A 278 -3.48 14.81 -11.30
CA LYS A 278 -3.75 15.99 -10.46
C LYS A 278 -4.82 15.76 -9.37
N HIS A 279 -5.66 14.75 -9.57
CA HIS A 279 -6.77 14.42 -8.68
C HIS A 279 -6.49 13.06 -8.03
N ARG A 280 -7.13 12.78 -6.90
CA ARG A 280 -7.00 11.48 -6.22
C ARG A 280 -7.76 10.39 -6.99
N PRO A 281 -7.15 9.24 -7.30
CA PRO A 281 -7.87 8.04 -7.76
C PRO A 281 -8.67 7.47 -6.59
N VAL A 282 -9.96 7.19 -6.81
CA VAL A 282 -10.89 6.76 -5.76
C VAL A 282 -11.07 5.25 -5.75
N SER A 283 -11.30 4.68 -6.94
CA SER A 283 -11.55 3.26 -7.07
C SER A 283 -11.13 2.76 -8.45
N ALA A 284 -10.65 1.53 -8.53
CA ALA A 284 -10.32 0.87 -9.78
C ALA A 284 -10.73 -0.60 -9.78
N ALA A 285 -10.85 -1.15 -10.99
CA ALA A 285 -11.03 -2.58 -11.23
C ALA A 285 -10.30 -2.97 -12.52
N PHE A 286 -9.82 -4.21 -12.57
CA PHE A 286 -9.40 -4.84 -13.81
C PHE A 286 -10.61 -5.45 -14.52
N CYS A 287 -10.80 -5.13 -15.79
CA CYS A 287 -11.83 -5.73 -16.63
C CYS A 287 -11.34 -5.76 -18.07
N ASP A 288 -11.44 -6.93 -18.69
CA ASP A 288 -11.21 -7.11 -20.12
C ASP A 288 -12.38 -6.45 -20.87
N VAL A 289 -12.17 -5.23 -21.37
CA VAL A 289 -13.23 -4.44 -22.03
C VAL A 289 -13.36 -4.74 -23.51
N ASP A 290 -12.32 -5.31 -24.14
CA ASP A 290 -12.30 -5.65 -25.56
C ASP A 290 -12.30 -7.15 -25.87
N PHE A 291 -12.41 -7.98 -24.82
CA PHE A 291 -12.54 -9.43 -24.88
C PHE A 291 -11.35 -10.12 -25.57
N ASP A 292 -10.15 -9.55 -25.41
CA ASP A 292 -8.92 -10.13 -25.95
C ASP A 292 -8.22 -11.09 -24.98
N GLY A 293 -8.73 -11.21 -23.74
CA GLY A 293 -8.20 -12.05 -22.67
C GLY A 293 -7.22 -11.33 -21.73
N VAL A 294 -6.87 -10.07 -21.99
CA VAL A 294 -5.99 -9.25 -21.16
C VAL A 294 -6.80 -8.13 -20.51
N PRO A 295 -7.01 -8.15 -19.19
CA PRO A 295 -7.83 -7.15 -18.54
C PRO A 295 -7.16 -5.78 -18.52
N GLU A 296 -7.88 -4.75 -18.94
CA GLU A 296 -7.48 -3.36 -18.76
C GLU A 296 -7.77 -2.86 -17.33
N LEU A 297 -7.01 -1.85 -16.90
CA LEU A 297 -7.24 -1.16 -15.62
C LEU A 297 -8.20 0.01 -15.81
N ILE A 298 -9.39 -0.07 -15.21
CA ILE A 298 -10.37 1.01 -15.20
C ILE A 298 -10.21 1.80 -13.89
N VAL A 299 -9.95 3.10 -13.99
CA VAL A 299 -9.71 4.00 -12.85
C VAL A 299 -10.74 5.11 -12.81
N GLY A 300 -11.42 5.23 -11.66
CA GLY A 300 -12.31 6.32 -11.31
C GLY A 300 -11.61 7.37 -10.45
N TRP A 301 -11.79 8.65 -10.79
CA TRP A 301 -11.15 9.77 -10.11
C TRP A 301 -12.15 10.63 -9.33
N SER A 302 -11.65 11.32 -8.31
CA SER A 302 -12.41 12.22 -7.42
C SER A 302 -13.04 13.43 -8.11
N ASN A 303 -12.68 13.74 -9.35
CA ASN A 303 -13.29 14.81 -10.15
C ASN A 303 -14.33 14.29 -11.16
N GLY A 304 -14.71 13.01 -11.09
CA GLY A 304 -15.64 12.38 -12.03
C GLY A 304 -14.99 11.83 -13.30
N ARG A 305 -13.67 12.04 -13.51
CA ARG A 305 -12.96 11.43 -14.64
C ARG A 305 -12.97 9.91 -14.48
N LEU A 306 -13.16 9.22 -15.60
CA LEU A 306 -12.98 7.78 -15.75
C LEU A 306 -11.91 7.53 -16.81
N GLU A 307 -10.99 6.61 -16.55
CA GLU A 307 -9.99 6.18 -17.53
C GLU A 307 -9.98 4.67 -17.67
N VAL A 308 -9.81 4.17 -18.88
CA VAL A 308 -9.37 2.79 -19.13
C VAL A 308 -7.93 2.83 -19.59
N ARG A 309 -7.07 2.06 -18.95
CA ARG A 309 -5.64 2.02 -19.21
C ARG A 309 -5.22 0.61 -19.57
N GLY A 310 -4.42 0.48 -20.63
CA GLY A 310 -3.81 -0.80 -20.97
C GLY A 310 -2.67 -1.11 -20.01
N ASP A 311 -2.63 -2.36 -19.52
CA ASP A 311 -1.56 -2.86 -18.65
C ASP A 311 -0.43 -3.56 -19.42
N ASP A 312 -0.67 -3.97 -20.67
CA ASP A 312 0.32 -4.66 -21.49
C ASP A 312 1.29 -3.70 -22.19
N ALA A 313 2.48 -4.20 -22.52
CA ALA A 313 3.53 -3.47 -23.21
C ALA A 313 3.04 -2.84 -24.52
N GLU A 314 2.13 -3.51 -25.24
CA GLU A 314 1.57 -3.00 -26.50
C GLU A 314 0.52 -1.90 -26.33
N LYS A 315 -0.29 -1.95 -25.26
CA LYS A 315 -1.43 -1.07 -25.01
C LYS A 315 -1.16 -0.02 -23.92
N ARG A 316 0.09 0.12 -23.47
CA ARG A 316 0.44 0.94 -22.31
C ARG A 316 0.05 2.40 -22.51
N GLY A 317 -0.87 2.90 -21.69
CA GLY A 317 -1.38 4.27 -21.77
C GLY A 317 -2.87 4.35 -21.49
N VAL A 318 -3.45 5.53 -21.73
CA VAL A 318 -4.89 5.76 -21.59
C VAL A 318 -5.57 5.41 -22.91
N LEU A 319 -6.39 4.36 -22.89
CA LEU A 319 -7.14 3.85 -24.05
C LEU A 319 -8.53 4.49 -24.15
N PHE A 320 -9.13 4.84 -23.02
CA PHE A 320 -10.40 5.55 -22.99
C PHE A 320 -10.41 6.57 -21.87
N LYS A 321 -11.10 7.67 -22.10
CA LYS A 321 -11.36 8.70 -21.11
C LYS A 321 -12.78 9.23 -21.26
N ASP A 322 -13.46 9.34 -20.12
CA ASP A 322 -14.76 10.00 -19.98
C ASP A 322 -14.76 10.86 -18.70
N THR A 323 -15.78 11.70 -18.51
CA THR A 323 -15.95 12.53 -17.31
C THR A 323 -17.41 12.63 -16.94
N TYR A 324 -17.74 12.10 -15.76
CA TYR A 324 -19.05 12.18 -15.13
C TYR A 324 -19.24 13.55 -14.46
N ALA A 325 -20.50 13.94 -14.27
CA ALA A 325 -20.85 15.19 -13.59
C ALA A 325 -20.51 15.17 -12.09
N ALA A 326 -20.64 14.00 -11.46
CA ALA A 326 -20.30 13.76 -10.07
C ALA A 326 -19.00 12.94 -9.94
N PRO A 327 -18.29 13.05 -8.79
CA PRO A 327 -17.14 12.20 -8.48
C PRO A 327 -17.45 10.71 -8.61
N VAL A 328 -16.46 9.92 -9.05
CA VAL A 328 -16.60 8.47 -9.05
C VAL A 328 -16.50 7.97 -7.61
N SER A 329 -17.48 7.17 -7.19
CA SER A 329 -17.56 6.55 -5.86
C SER A 329 -16.89 5.18 -5.85
N ALA A 330 -17.19 4.33 -6.84
CA ALA A 330 -16.65 2.98 -6.93
C ALA A 330 -16.56 2.51 -8.39
N VAL A 331 -15.57 1.68 -8.69
CA VAL A 331 -15.42 0.97 -9.97
C VAL A 331 -15.33 -0.52 -9.65
N LEU A 332 -16.24 -1.30 -10.22
CA LEU A 332 -16.32 -2.74 -10.05
C LEU A 332 -16.27 -3.42 -11.41
N ALA A 333 -15.86 -4.69 -11.46
CA ALA A 333 -15.93 -5.51 -12.67
C ALA A 333 -16.79 -6.74 -12.36
N TYR A 334 -17.94 -6.87 -13.04
CA TYR A 334 -18.86 -7.98 -12.79
C TYR A 334 -19.82 -8.22 -13.97
N ASP A 335 -20.24 -9.47 -14.16
CA ASP A 335 -21.34 -9.81 -15.08
C ASP A 335 -22.69 -9.49 -14.43
N TYR A 336 -23.03 -8.21 -14.41
CA TYR A 336 -24.26 -7.72 -13.77
C TYR A 336 -25.53 -8.03 -14.58
N ARG A 337 -25.37 -8.24 -15.89
CA ARG A 337 -26.47 -8.58 -16.82
C ARG A 337 -26.75 -10.08 -16.88
N GLN A 338 -25.88 -10.90 -16.31
CA GLN A 338 -25.94 -12.37 -16.36
C GLN A 338 -25.88 -12.90 -17.80
N ASN A 339 -25.08 -12.27 -18.66
CA ASN A 339 -24.91 -12.69 -20.06
C ASN A 339 -23.55 -13.35 -20.33
N GLY A 340 -22.79 -13.70 -19.29
CA GLY A 340 -21.47 -14.33 -19.38
C GLY A 340 -20.33 -13.35 -19.65
N GLN A 341 -20.62 -12.06 -19.80
CA GLN A 341 -19.62 -11.03 -20.11
C GLN A 341 -19.52 -10.05 -18.94
N PRO A 342 -18.43 -10.08 -18.15
CA PRO A 342 -18.19 -9.06 -17.14
C PRO A 342 -18.01 -7.70 -17.80
N LEU A 343 -18.54 -6.67 -17.15
CA LEU A 343 -18.40 -5.29 -17.60
C LEU A 343 -17.91 -4.43 -16.43
N PRO A 344 -17.20 -3.33 -16.71
CA PRO A 344 -16.95 -2.30 -15.71
C PRO A 344 -18.28 -1.64 -15.30
N VAL A 345 -18.58 -1.67 -14.02
CA VAL A 345 -19.72 -1.03 -13.36
C VAL A 345 -19.21 0.16 -12.54
N ILE A 346 -19.58 1.37 -12.97
CA ILE A 346 -19.11 2.63 -12.41
C ILE A 346 -20.24 3.20 -11.56
N CYS A 347 -19.97 3.44 -10.29
CA CYS A 347 -20.88 4.10 -9.37
C CYS A 347 -20.35 5.51 -9.07
N THR A 348 -21.21 6.51 -9.13
CA THR A 348 -20.88 7.91 -8.83
C THR A 348 -21.52 8.35 -7.51
N VAL A 349 -20.96 9.40 -6.89
CA VAL A 349 -21.35 9.82 -5.53
C VAL A 349 -22.80 10.28 -5.45
N ASP A 350 -23.40 10.77 -6.53
CA ASP A 350 -24.82 11.15 -6.62
C ASP A 350 -25.78 9.95 -6.81
N GLY A 351 -25.24 8.74 -6.88
CA GLY A 351 -26.01 7.50 -7.00
C GLY A 351 -26.31 7.10 -8.44
N THR A 352 -25.70 7.71 -9.46
CA THR A 352 -25.76 7.17 -10.82
C THR A 352 -24.82 5.98 -10.95
N VAL A 353 -25.31 4.88 -11.51
CA VAL A 353 -24.53 3.67 -11.78
C VAL A 353 -24.65 3.31 -13.25
N ARG A 354 -23.52 3.12 -13.92
CA ARG A 354 -23.45 2.74 -15.34
C ARG A 354 -22.58 1.52 -15.54
N GLY A 355 -23.07 0.54 -16.30
CA GLY A 355 -22.22 -0.50 -16.88
C GLY A 355 -21.72 -0.03 -18.24
N LEU A 356 -20.41 -0.01 -18.48
CA LEU A 356 -19.87 0.40 -19.79
C LEU A 356 -19.56 -0.82 -20.66
N GLN A 357 -19.77 -0.68 -21.96
CA GLN A 357 -19.38 -1.64 -23.00
C GLN A 357 -18.83 -0.89 -24.22
N LEU A 358 -18.11 -1.57 -25.10
CA LEU A 358 -17.69 -0.97 -26.38
C LEU A 358 -18.90 -0.55 -27.24
N ALA A 359 -18.79 0.62 -27.87
CA ALA A 359 -19.77 1.17 -28.79
C ALA A 359 -19.61 0.51 -30.17
N ASN A 360 -20.75 0.21 -30.82
CA ASN A 360 -20.84 -0.25 -32.22
C ASN A 360 -20.32 -1.65 -32.55
N VAL A 361 -20.79 -2.68 -31.85
CA VAL A 361 -20.53 -4.04 -32.30
C VAL A 361 -21.79 -4.92 -32.23
N LYS A 362 -22.19 -5.46 -33.38
CA LYS A 362 -23.02 -6.67 -33.44
C LYS A 362 -22.10 -7.86 -33.15
N GLU A 363 -22.49 -8.75 -32.24
CA GLU A 363 -21.74 -9.96 -31.84
C GLU A 363 -21.08 -10.62 -33.07
N GLY A 364 -19.75 -10.67 -33.08
CA GLY A 364 -18.93 -11.22 -34.18
C GLY A 364 -18.00 -10.22 -34.89
N GLU A 365 -18.30 -8.92 -34.91
CA GLU A 365 -17.42 -7.88 -35.52
C GLU A 365 -16.42 -7.26 -34.52
N GLU A 366 -16.41 -7.72 -33.26
CA GLU A 366 -15.63 -7.17 -32.13
C GLU A 366 -14.16 -6.99 -32.50
N ARG A 367 -13.53 -8.07 -32.98
CA ARG A 367 -12.12 -8.06 -33.35
C ARG A 367 -11.80 -7.14 -34.53
N GLN A 368 -12.70 -7.02 -35.52
CA GLN A 368 -12.44 -6.22 -36.72
C GLN A 368 -12.61 -4.72 -36.48
N SER A 369 -13.61 -4.32 -35.68
CA SER A 369 -13.80 -2.91 -35.34
C SER A 369 -12.66 -2.42 -34.44
N VAL A 370 -12.28 -3.22 -33.43
CA VAL A 370 -11.14 -2.94 -32.54
C VAL A 370 -9.84 -2.90 -33.34
N MET A 371 -9.64 -3.80 -34.32
CA MET A 371 -8.48 -3.73 -35.23
C MET A 371 -8.45 -2.44 -36.08
N ARG A 372 -9.61 -1.94 -36.54
CA ARG A 372 -9.65 -0.68 -37.30
C ARG A 372 -9.34 0.52 -36.44
N SER A 373 -9.90 0.61 -35.22
CA SER A 373 -9.56 1.66 -34.27
C SER A 373 -8.09 1.57 -33.82
N GLN A 374 -7.57 0.35 -33.64
CA GLN A 374 -6.13 0.10 -33.46
C GLN A 374 -5.28 0.69 -34.58
N GLY A 375 -5.63 0.39 -35.83
CA GLY A 375 -4.91 0.89 -36.99
C GLY A 375 -4.89 2.41 -37.05
N ALA A 376 -6.05 3.06 -36.82
CA ALA A 376 -6.15 4.50 -36.81
C ALA A 376 -5.36 5.16 -35.67
N PHE A 377 -5.45 4.62 -34.45
CA PHE A 377 -4.72 5.15 -33.30
C PHE A 377 -3.20 5.00 -33.47
N ARG A 378 -2.72 3.81 -33.88
CA ARG A 378 -1.30 3.58 -34.18
C ARG A 378 -0.81 4.52 -35.28
N LEU A 379 -1.61 4.72 -36.34
CA LEU A 379 -1.25 5.64 -37.42
C LEU A 379 -1.11 7.10 -36.94
N ASP A 380 -2.05 7.59 -36.12
CA ASP A 380 -1.98 8.96 -35.57
C ASP A 380 -0.78 9.13 -34.62
N THR A 381 -0.46 8.09 -33.85
CA THR A 381 0.71 8.08 -32.95
C THR A 381 2.01 8.13 -33.75
N LEU A 382 2.13 7.27 -34.77
CA LEU A 382 3.30 7.22 -35.66
C LEU A 382 3.45 8.49 -36.49
N LEU A 383 2.36 9.13 -36.90
CA LEU A 383 2.39 10.42 -37.61
C LEU A 383 2.95 11.53 -36.72
N ARG A 384 2.60 11.56 -35.42
CA ARG A 384 3.18 12.51 -34.46
C ARG A 384 4.66 12.22 -34.21
N GLU A 385 5.01 10.95 -34.04
CA GLU A 385 6.41 10.56 -33.85
C GLU A 385 7.26 10.93 -35.08
N LYS A 386 6.75 10.70 -36.29
CA LYS A 386 7.36 11.18 -37.53
C LYS A 386 7.53 12.70 -37.54
N GLN A 387 6.52 13.46 -37.11
CA GLN A 387 6.61 14.93 -37.06
C GLN A 387 7.66 15.40 -36.04
N ALA A 388 7.73 14.77 -34.87
CA ALA A 388 8.73 15.07 -33.84
C ALA A 388 10.15 14.76 -34.34
N LEU A 389 10.37 13.58 -34.91
CA LEU A 389 11.65 13.18 -35.48
C LEU A 389 12.05 14.07 -36.67
N ALA A 390 11.11 14.47 -37.51
CA ALA A 390 11.39 15.40 -38.61
C ALA A 390 11.82 16.78 -38.11
N ALA A 391 11.26 17.26 -36.99
CA ALA A 391 11.68 18.50 -36.36
C ALA A 391 13.09 18.38 -35.75
N GLU A 392 13.40 17.27 -35.07
CA GLU A 392 14.76 16.99 -34.59
C GLU A 392 15.77 16.92 -35.73
N LEU A 393 15.43 16.24 -36.83
CA LEU A 393 16.31 16.10 -37.99
C LEU A 393 16.60 17.48 -38.61
N ALA A 394 15.60 18.35 -38.72
CA ALA A 394 15.79 19.72 -39.21
C ALA A 394 16.74 20.53 -38.30
N ILE A 395 16.62 20.39 -36.97
CA ILE A 395 17.52 21.04 -36.01
C ILE A 395 18.96 20.53 -36.18
N VAL A 396 19.14 19.21 -36.30
CA VAL A 396 20.46 18.60 -36.49
C VAL A 396 21.08 19.02 -37.83
N GLU A 397 20.30 19.05 -38.91
CA GLU A 397 20.77 19.51 -40.22
C GLU A 397 21.19 20.99 -40.19
N GLU A 398 20.42 21.85 -39.52
CA GLU A 398 20.77 23.25 -39.32
C GLU A 398 22.08 23.40 -38.52
N GLN A 399 22.23 22.65 -37.42
CA GLN A 399 23.46 22.65 -36.61
C GLN A 399 24.68 22.20 -37.43
N LEU A 400 24.51 21.16 -38.25
CA LEU A 400 25.58 20.60 -39.09
C LEU A 400 25.95 21.59 -40.23
N ALA A 401 24.97 22.29 -40.78
CA ALA A 401 25.21 23.36 -41.75
C ALA A 401 25.98 24.53 -41.14
N ARG A 402 25.59 25.00 -39.96
CA ARG A 402 26.29 26.07 -39.22
C ARG A 402 27.74 25.68 -38.87
N GLN A 403 27.95 24.45 -38.43
CA GLN A 403 29.31 23.91 -38.19
C GLN A 403 30.16 23.92 -39.47
N ARG A 404 29.60 23.50 -40.61
CA ARG A 404 30.33 23.49 -41.89
C ARG A 404 30.67 24.90 -42.39
N SER A 405 29.84 25.90 -42.10
CA SER A 405 30.15 27.31 -42.41
C SER A 405 31.20 27.94 -41.49
N GLY A 406 31.66 27.23 -40.44
CA GLY A 406 32.62 27.76 -39.48
C GLY A 406 32.02 28.79 -38.52
N ASP A 407 30.70 28.84 -38.40
CA ASP A 407 30.02 29.79 -37.54
C ASP A 407 30.17 29.30 -36.08
N THR A 408 30.89 30.06 -35.27
CA THR A 408 31.11 29.76 -33.84
C THR A 408 30.08 30.50 -33.03
N ASP A 409 28.81 30.09 -33.17
CA ASP A 409 27.73 30.60 -32.35
C ASP A 409 27.87 30.04 -30.93
N VAL A 410 27.64 30.90 -29.94
CA VAL A 410 27.79 30.63 -28.51
C VAL A 410 26.79 29.54 -28.04
N THR A 411 25.76 29.27 -28.83
CA THR A 411 24.74 28.25 -28.57
C THR A 411 25.06 26.86 -29.12
N LEU A 412 26.12 26.69 -29.94
CA LEU A 412 26.45 25.40 -30.57
C LEU A 412 27.12 24.42 -29.58
N PRO A 413 26.69 23.14 -29.52
CA PRO A 413 27.37 22.11 -28.73
C PRO A 413 28.81 21.92 -29.19
N GLN A 414 29.75 22.13 -28.28
CA GLN A 414 31.16 21.85 -28.53
C GLN A 414 31.43 20.36 -28.35
N LEU A 415 31.95 19.73 -29.41
CA LEU A 415 32.37 18.33 -29.42
C LEU A 415 33.34 18.06 -28.26
N GLY A 416 32.94 17.19 -27.33
CA GLY A 416 33.78 16.70 -26.23
C GLY A 416 33.48 17.30 -24.85
N THR A 417 32.56 18.25 -24.73
CA THR A 417 32.11 18.78 -23.42
C THR A 417 31.39 17.68 -22.65
N VAL A 418 31.91 17.30 -21.48
CA VAL A 418 31.35 16.25 -20.62
C VAL A 418 31.09 16.81 -19.23
N VAL A 419 29.90 16.55 -18.70
CA VAL A 419 29.56 16.85 -17.31
C VAL A 419 29.85 15.61 -16.47
N ARG A 420 30.72 15.75 -15.46
CA ARG A 420 30.94 14.72 -14.44
C ARG A 420 30.24 15.10 -13.15
N HIS A 421 29.92 14.10 -12.34
CA HIS A 421 29.32 14.29 -11.03
C HIS A 421 30.15 13.57 -9.96
N ASN A 422 30.18 14.14 -8.75
CA ASN A 422 30.72 13.52 -7.55
C ASN A 422 29.72 13.69 -6.40
N LEU A 423 29.63 12.68 -5.52
CA LEU A 423 28.80 12.72 -4.32
C LEU A 423 29.69 13.00 -3.10
N LEU A 424 29.49 14.12 -2.42
CA LEU A 424 30.33 14.55 -1.30
C LEU A 424 29.47 14.85 -0.07
N PRO A 425 29.51 14.02 0.98
CA PRO A 425 28.83 14.32 2.23
C PRO A 425 29.50 15.49 2.96
N ASN A 426 28.73 16.52 3.28
CA ASN A 426 29.25 17.73 3.88
C ASN A 426 29.08 17.72 5.42
N PRO A 427 30.17 17.68 6.21
CA PRO A 427 30.09 17.62 7.67
C PRO A 427 29.52 18.88 8.31
N LYS A 428 29.56 20.03 7.62
CA LYS A 428 29.14 21.30 8.20
C LYS A 428 27.63 21.52 8.07
N THR A 429 27.05 21.07 6.97
CA THR A 429 25.62 21.23 6.68
C THR A 429 24.81 19.99 7.02
N GLY A 430 25.45 18.82 7.13
CA GLY A 430 24.75 17.54 7.29
C GLY A 430 24.03 17.08 6.02
N GLN A 431 24.35 17.67 4.87
CA GLN A 431 23.71 17.40 3.57
C GLN A 431 24.66 16.66 2.63
N LEU A 432 24.10 16.00 1.62
CA LEU A 432 24.87 15.44 0.52
C LEU A 432 25.04 16.50 -0.57
N ASP A 433 26.28 16.90 -0.83
CA ASP A 433 26.61 17.82 -1.92
C ASP A 433 26.82 17.00 -3.21
N ILE A 434 25.88 17.12 -4.15
CA ILE A 434 26.03 16.58 -5.51
C ILE A 434 26.76 17.63 -6.34
N VAL A 435 28.02 17.37 -6.66
CA VAL A 435 28.89 18.33 -7.35
C VAL A 435 28.99 17.98 -8.82
N PHE A 436 28.49 18.85 -9.69
CA PHE A 436 28.64 18.75 -11.14
C PHE A 436 29.81 19.59 -11.61
N VAL A 437 30.67 19.03 -12.46
CA VAL A 437 31.85 19.71 -13.02
C VAL A 437 31.86 19.53 -14.53
N VAL A 438 31.95 20.62 -15.28
CA VAL A 438 32.18 20.58 -16.73
C VAL A 438 33.66 20.31 -17.01
N GLN A 439 33.93 19.30 -17.83
CA GLN A 439 35.26 19.01 -18.36
C GLN A 439 35.30 19.24 -19.87
N ASN A 440 36.47 19.67 -20.37
CA ASN A 440 36.74 19.96 -21.78
C ASN A 440 35.85 21.06 -22.40
N GLY A 441 35.25 21.92 -21.59
CA GLY A 441 34.57 23.13 -22.07
C GLY A 441 35.55 24.24 -22.41
N HIS A 442 35.10 25.23 -23.18
CA HIS A 442 35.82 26.48 -23.38
C HIS A 442 35.94 27.25 -22.05
N LEU A 443 36.84 28.23 -21.98
CA LEU A 443 37.06 29.05 -20.76
C LEU A 443 35.78 29.73 -20.22
N ASP A 444 34.79 29.98 -21.08
CA ASP A 444 33.56 30.69 -20.73
C ASP A 444 32.35 29.76 -20.50
N THR A 445 32.55 28.43 -20.55
CA THR A 445 31.47 27.46 -20.34
C THR A 445 31.11 27.36 -18.85
N ILE A 446 29.84 27.58 -18.54
CA ILE A 446 29.29 27.58 -17.18
C ILE A 446 28.13 26.60 -17.05
N ILE A 447 27.85 26.19 -15.81
CA ILE A 447 26.61 25.53 -15.42
C ILE A 447 25.65 26.60 -14.89
N GLN A 448 24.56 26.84 -15.62
CA GLN A 448 23.55 27.83 -15.22
C GLN A 448 22.64 27.32 -14.09
N GLY A 449 22.37 26.02 -14.10
CA GLY A 449 21.54 25.36 -13.11
C GLY A 449 21.39 23.87 -13.36
N CYS A 450 20.73 23.19 -12.43
CA CYS A 450 20.44 21.78 -12.51
C CYS A 450 19.04 21.49 -11.97
N ILE A 451 18.29 20.66 -12.68
CA ILE A 451 17.05 20.07 -12.16
C ILE A 451 17.37 18.64 -11.75
N LEU A 452 17.26 18.34 -10.46
CA LEU A 452 17.34 16.98 -9.95
C LEU A 452 15.94 16.40 -9.85
N HIS A 453 15.69 15.27 -10.52
CA HIS A 453 14.45 14.53 -10.41
C HIS A 453 14.69 13.28 -9.55
N SER A 454 13.97 13.19 -8.44
CA SER A 454 13.97 12.02 -7.57
C SER A 454 12.80 12.11 -6.62
N GLU A 455 11.99 11.06 -6.56
CA GLU A 455 10.85 11.02 -5.66
C GLU A 455 11.23 10.65 -4.23
N THR A 456 12.28 9.84 -4.08
CA THR A 456 12.77 9.39 -2.79
C THR A 456 13.46 10.54 -2.04
N LEU A 457 14.19 11.40 -2.75
CA LEU A 457 14.87 12.56 -2.16
C LEU A 457 13.95 13.75 -1.95
N PHE A 458 12.92 13.89 -2.79
CA PHE A 458 12.03 15.03 -2.76
C PHE A 458 10.56 14.59 -2.62
N PRO A 459 10.16 14.04 -1.45
CA PRO A 459 8.80 13.62 -1.23
C PRO A 459 7.81 14.77 -1.44
N GLY A 460 6.82 14.56 -2.30
CA GLY A 460 5.80 15.54 -2.68
C GLY A 460 6.20 16.52 -3.79
N LYS A 461 7.50 16.74 -4.03
CA LYS A 461 8.02 17.59 -5.12
C LYS A 461 8.97 16.74 -5.96
N GLU A 462 8.51 16.14 -7.06
CA GLU A 462 9.30 15.19 -7.88
C GLU A 462 10.65 15.70 -8.38
N TYR A 463 10.88 17.01 -8.30
CA TYR A 463 12.12 17.65 -8.68
C TYR A 463 12.48 18.82 -7.76
N ALA A 464 13.78 19.14 -7.74
CA ALA A 464 14.31 20.36 -7.16
C ALA A 464 15.21 21.06 -8.19
N PHE A 465 15.08 22.38 -8.29
CA PHE A 465 15.90 23.22 -9.17
C PHE A 465 16.97 23.94 -8.35
N PHE A 466 18.22 23.82 -8.79
CA PHE A 466 19.39 24.43 -8.18
C PHE A 466 20.04 25.41 -9.15
N THR A 467 20.36 26.61 -8.67
CA THR A 467 21.07 27.65 -9.41
C THR A 467 21.88 28.51 -8.44
N VAL A 468 22.93 29.16 -8.93
CA VAL A 468 23.83 30.03 -8.16
C VAL A 468 23.81 31.41 -8.80
N ALA A 469 23.92 32.46 -7.97
CA ALA A 469 23.91 33.85 -8.46
C ALA A 469 25.04 34.11 -9.47
N ASP A 470 26.23 33.57 -9.20
CA ASP A 470 27.39 33.64 -10.06
C ASP A 470 27.70 32.22 -10.61
N PRO A 471 27.17 31.87 -11.79
CA PRO A 471 27.35 30.54 -12.36
C PRO A 471 28.81 30.31 -12.77
N SER A 472 29.30 29.10 -12.54
CA SER A 472 30.68 28.71 -12.81
C SER A 472 30.75 27.35 -13.52
N THR A 473 31.96 26.85 -13.80
CA THR A 473 32.17 25.49 -14.36
C THR A 473 31.76 24.37 -13.39
N THR A 474 31.53 24.70 -12.12
CA THR A 474 31.12 23.77 -11.06
C THR A 474 29.82 24.23 -10.42
N LEU A 475 28.89 23.30 -10.22
CA LEU A 475 27.64 23.51 -9.49
C LEU A 475 27.55 22.52 -8.33
N VAL A 476 27.25 23.04 -7.14
CA VAL A 476 27.00 22.22 -5.94
C VAL A 476 25.50 22.22 -5.65
N CYS A 477 24.90 21.05 -5.68
CA CYS A 477 23.49 20.84 -5.36
C CYS A 477 23.37 20.13 -3.99
N PRO A 478 23.13 20.87 -2.89
CA PRO A 478 22.97 20.27 -1.57
C PRO A 478 21.60 19.58 -1.46
N VAL A 479 21.60 18.30 -1.09
CA VAL A 479 20.39 17.48 -0.91
C VAL A 479 20.31 16.94 0.52
N ASN A 480 19.11 16.99 1.11
CA ASN A 480 18.88 16.43 2.44
C ASN A 480 18.54 14.93 2.34
N ILE A 481 19.32 14.07 3.00
CA ILE A 481 19.10 12.62 3.04
C ILE A 481 18.75 12.21 4.47
N GLU A 482 17.46 12.20 4.79
CA GLU A 482 17.00 11.94 6.16
C GLU A 482 17.15 10.46 6.58
N ARG A 483 17.09 9.52 5.62
CA ARG A 483 17.09 8.08 5.86
C ARG A 483 18.13 7.37 4.98
N CYS A 484 18.57 6.18 5.41
CA CYS A 484 19.49 5.33 4.65
C CYS A 484 18.73 4.65 3.50
N VAL A 485 18.47 5.40 2.42
CA VAL A 485 17.67 4.94 1.26
C VAL A 485 18.54 4.98 0.01
N GLU A 486 18.47 3.92 -0.79
CA GLU A 486 19.07 3.88 -2.10
C GLU A 486 18.17 4.62 -3.10
N ALA A 487 18.75 5.51 -3.91
CA ALA A 487 17.99 6.37 -4.80
C ALA A 487 18.68 6.55 -6.15
N ARG A 488 17.95 6.28 -7.23
CA ARG A 488 18.34 6.71 -8.58
C ARG A 488 17.81 8.12 -8.83
N VAL A 489 18.71 9.03 -9.19
CA VAL A 489 18.43 10.44 -9.47
C VAL A 489 18.72 10.70 -10.92
N THR A 490 17.79 11.35 -11.63
CA THR A 490 18.07 11.89 -12.96
C THR A 490 18.33 13.38 -12.84
N ALA A 491 19.54 13.79 -13.22
CA ALA A 491 19.95 15.19 -13.21
C ALA A 491 19.92 15.76 -14.63
N SER A 492 19.24 16.87 -14.78
CA SER A 492 19.15 17.65 -16.01
C SER A 492 19.98 18.92 -15.82
N VAL A 493 21.24 18.89 -16.26
CA VAL A 493 22.23 19.96 -16.05
C VAL A 493 22.24 20.90 -17.24
N MET A 494 22.07 22.20 -16.99
CA MET A 494 22.03 23.25 -18.01
C MET A 494 23.42 23.83 -18.20
N VAL A 495 24.05 23.57 -19.35
CA VAL A 495 25.42 23.99 -19.69
C VAL A 495 25.38 24.95 -20.88
N GLY A 496 26.14 26.03 -20.80
CA GLY A 496 26.23 27.02 -21.88
C GLY A 496 27.27 28.09 -21.57
N ALA A 497 27.32 29.15 -22.38
CA ALA A 497 28.17 30.29 -22.05
C ALA A 497 27.46 31.27 -21.10
N THR A 498 28.24 32.19 -20.56
CA THR A 498 27.72 33.32 -19.79
C THR A 498 26.75 34.15 -20.63
N ASN A 499 25.53 34.37 -20.12
CA ASN A 499 24.43 35.11 -20.76
C ASN A 499 23.90 34.54 -22.08
N ALA A 500 24.00 33.22 -22.31
CA ALA A 500 23.38 32.59 -23.47
C ALA A 500 21.83 32.61 -23.38
N GLU A 501 21.15 32.82 -24.51
CA GLU A 501 19.68 32.68 -24.58
C GLU A 501 19.23 31.22 -24.53
N ASN A 502 20.08 30.30 -25.00
CA ASN A 502 19.82 28.87 -25.05
C ASN A 502 20.94 28.09 -24.35
N TYR A 503 20.56 27.11 -23.54
CA TYR A 503 21.46 26.20 -22.81
C TYR A 503 21.28 24.76 -23.28
N GLN A 504 22.36 24.00 -23.26
CA GLN A 504 22.33 22.56 -23.52
C GLN A 504 21.95 21.83 -22.25
N LEU A 505 21.07 20.85 -22.39
CA LEU A 505 20.60 20.01 -21.30
C LEU A 505 21.35 18.68 -21.35
N TYR A 506 22.20 18.45 -20.36
CA TYR A 506 22.90 17.20 -20.13
C TYR A 506 22.10 16.36 -19.13
N GLU A 507 21.54 15.25 -19.60
CA GLU A 507 20.84 14.29 -18.76
C GLU A 507 21.83 13.24 -18.23
N LEU A 508 21.90 13.12 -16.90
CA LEU A 508 22.77 12.20 -16.19
C LEU A 508 21.91 11.35 -15.25
N SER A 509 22.23 10.05 -15.16
CA SER A 509 21.66 9.17 -14.14
C SER A 509 22.71 8.94 -13.06
N LEU A 510 22.36 9.22 -11.80
CA LEU A 510 23.18 9.02 -10.62
C LEU A 510 22.53 7.99 -9.73
N ASP A 511 23.28 7.00 -9.26
CA ASP A 511 22.84 6.05 -8.25
C ASP A 511 23.45 6.47 -6.91
N ILE A 512 22.60 6.79 -5.93
CA ILE A 512 23.00 7.16 -4.58
C ILE A 512 22.98 5.91 -3.70
N PRO A 513 24.14 5.46 -3.19
CA PRO A 513 24.22 4.29 -2.32
C PRO A 513 23.52 4.51 -0.98
N LYS A 514 23.00 3.43 -0.40
CA LYS A 514 22.19 3.45 0.82
C LYS A 514 22.86 4.14 2.01
N PHE A 515 24.18 3.99 2.16
CA PHE A 515 24.97 4.55 3.27
C PHE A 515 25.93 5.66 2.83
N VAL A 516 25.64 6.40 1.75
CA VAL A 516 26.51 7.47 1.23
C VAL A 516 26.94 8.50 2.30
N MET A 517 26.08 8.78 3.29
CA MET A 517 26.35 9.73 4.37
C MET A 517 27.33 9.23 5.43
N TYR A 518 27.65 7.93 5.43
CA TYR A 518 28.60 7.32 6.36
C TYR A 518 29.99 7.35 5.74
N GLN A 519 30.87 8.16 6.33
CA GLN A 519 32.25 8.28 5.88
C GLN A 519 33.18 7.43 6.75
N HIS A 520 34.14 6.78 6.12
CA HIS A 520 35.11 5.95 6.81
C HIS A 520 35.97 6.79 7.76
N TRP A 521 36.05 6.38 9.02
CA TRP A 521 36.83 7.03 10.05
C TRP A 521 38.25 6.46 10.07
N GLU A 522 39.21 7.22 9.52
CA GLU A 522 40.62 6.87 9.61
C GLU A 522 41.20 7.21 11.00
N ARG A 523 42.06 6.33 11.51
CA ARG A 523 42.62 6.40 12.86
C ARG A 523 43.49 7.64 13.15
N ASP A 524 43.81 8.43 12.13
CA ASP A 524 44.70 9.61 12.21
C ASP A 524 43.95 10.93 12.52
N GLN A 525 42.63 10.89 12.75
CA GLN A 525 41.86 12.09 13.07
C GLN A 525 41.90 12.43 14.57
N ALA A 526 42.06 13.72 14.89
CA ALA A 526 42.30 14.24 16.25
C ALA A 526 41.15 14.02 17.27
N VAL A 527 39.98 13.53 16.84
CA VAL A 527 38.82 13.33 17.72
C VAL A 527 38.78 11.88 18.22
N PRO A 528 38.69 11.62 19.54
CA PRO A 528 38.59 10.25 20.04
C PRO A 528 37.29 9.58 19.58
N PHE A 529 37.43 8.42 18.95
CA PHE A 529 36.31 7.55 18.59
C PHE A 529 35.83 6.79 19.83
N LYS A 530 34.70 7.21 20.38
CA LYS A 530 33.95 6.51 21.43
C LYS A 530 32.99 5.55 20.74
N GLU A 531 33.19 4.26 20.98
CA GLU A 531 32.34 3.20 20.45
C GLU A 531 30.89 3.34 20.98
N PRO A 532 29.89 3.08 20.11
CA PRO A 532 28.50 3.02 20.54
C PRO A 532 28.29 1.95 21.62
N ALA A 533 27.40 2.23 22.59
CA ALA A 533 27.05 1.26 23.62
C ALA A 533 26.13 0.14 23.08
N GLY A 534 25.42 0.42 21.99
CA GLY A 534 24.53 -0.53 21.32
C GLY A 534 25.28 -1.42 20.34
N TYR A 535 24.97 -2.72 20.34
CA TYR A 535 25.56 -3.66 19.38
C TYR A 535 24.61 -4.78 19.00
N VAL A 536 24.84 -5.34 17.81
CA VAL A 536 24.24 -6.58 17.34
C VAL A 536 25.35 -7.52 16.87
N THR A 537 25.29 -8.78 17.32
CA THR A 537 26.17 -9.85 16.89
C THR A 537 25.37 -10.80 16.01
N LEU A 538 25.70 -10.82 14.72
CA LEU A 538 25.17 -11.77 13.76
C LEU A 538 26.02 -13.04 13.76
N HIS A 539 25.35 -14.19 13.85
CA HIS A 539 25.97 -15.49 13.64
C HIS A 539 25.68 -15.93 12.22
N LEU A 540 26.74 -15.99 11.40
CA LEU A 540 26.63 -16.28 9.98
C LEU A 540 26.64 -17.79 9.70
N PRO A 541 25.92 -18.26 8.67
CA PRO A 541 25.84 -19.67 8.33
C PRO A 541 27.19 -20.18 7.82
N LYS A 542 27.38 -21.51 7.86
CA LYS A 542 28.69 -22.09 7.59
C LYS A 542 29.16 -21.93 6.13
N GLU A 543 28.22 -21.69 5.23
CA GLU A 543 28.42 -21.54 3.79
C GLU A 543 28.78 -20.10 3.39
N PHE A 544 28.74 -19.15 4.33
CA PHE A 544 28.99 -17.75 4.02
C PHE A 544 30.45 -17.48 3.63
N TYR A 545 30.65 -16.80 2.49
CA TYR A 545 31.96 -16.45 1.96
C TYR A 545 32.32 -14.99 2.29
N PHE A 546 33.18 -14.81 3.30
CA PHE A 546 33.61 -13.51 3.83
C PHE A 546 34.10 -12.49 2.78
N PRO A 547 34.81 -12.87 1.71
CA PRO A 547 35.24 -11.90 0.69
C PRO A 547 34.11 -11.19 -0.05
N HIS A 548 32.89 -11.77 -0.13
CA HIS A 548 31.72 -11.06 -0.68
C HIS A 548 31.32 -9.84 0.17
N LEU A 549 31.62 -9.88 1.48
CA LEU A 549 31.38 -8.74 2.37
C LEU A 549 32.23 -7.53 1.98
N GLY A 550 33.44 -7.74 1.44
CA GLY A 550 34.31 -6.66 0.96
C GLY A 550 33.67 -5.92 -0.20
N ALA A 551 33.20 -6.64 -1.22
CA ALA A 551 32.53 -6.04 -2.37
C ALA A 551 31.25 -5.29 -1.96
N TRP A 552 30.45 -5.87 -1.06
CA TRP A 552 29.27 -5.22 -0.51
C TRP A 552 29.61 -3.93 0.25
N LEU A 553 30.67 -3.93 1.06
CA LEU A 553 31.13 -2.73 1.78
C LEU A 553 31.57 -1.62 0.82
N GLU A 554 32.28 -1.97 -0.26
CA GLU A 554 32.72 -0.99 -1.28
C GLU A 554 31.53 -0.33 -1.97
N GLU A 555 30.57 -1.13 -2.42
CA GLU A 555 29.40 -0.65 -3.14
C GLU A 555 28.48 0.18 -2.23
N THR A 556 28.18 -0.32 -1.03
CA THR A 556 27.14 0.27 -0.18
C THR A 556 27.63 1.52 0.57
N PHE A 557 28.91 1.56 0.95
CA PHE A 557 29.52 2.69 1.68
C PHE A 557 30.42 3.58 0.81
N SER A 558 30.56 3.30 -0.49
CA SER A 558 31.45 4.05 -1.40
C SER A 558 32.90 4.12 -0.90
N LEU A 559 33.43 3.02 -0.37
CA LEU A 559 34.80 2.96 0.13
C LEU A 559 35.81 3.00 -1.01
N SER A 560 36.88 3.79 -0.85
CA SER A 560 37.97 3.88 -1.83
C SER A 560 38.89 2.65 -1.86
N SER A 561 38.96 1.90 -0.76
CA SER A 561 39.69 0.63 -0.66
C SER A 561 39.19 -0.18 0.53
N THR A 562 38.86 -1.47 0.33
CA THR A 562 38.60 -2.37 1.47
C THR A 562 39.87 -3.07 1.97
N PRO A 563 40.01 -3.25 3.30
CA PRO A 563 41.02 -4.14 3.85
C PRO A 563 40.77 -5.60 3.43
N ALA A 564 41.83 -6.41 3.35
CA ALA A 564 41.68 -7.83 3.03
C ALA A 564 40.81 -8.55 4.08
N MET A 565 39.60 -8.97 3.69
CA MET A 565 38.58 -9.58 4.55
C MET A 565 38.84 -11.06 4.90
N SER A 566 40.08 -11.53 4.71
CA SER A 566 40.49 -12.91 4.96
C SER A 566 40.70 -13.21 6.45
N GLY A 567 40.78 -12.18 7.29
CA GLY A 567 40.95 -12.27 8.74
C GLY A 567 40.04 -11.29 9.48
N ASP A 568 40.29 -11.11 10.77
CA ASP A 568 39.53 -10.17 11.59
C ASP A 568 39.73 -8.74 11.09
N PHE A 569 38.62 -8.01 10.92
CA PHE A 569 38.62 -6.63 10.47
C PHE A 569 37.72 -5.77 11.36
N CYS A 570 38.03 -4.48 11.43
CA CYS A 570 37.22 -3.49 12.14
C CYS A 570 37.22 -2.20 11.31
N LEU A 571 36.02 -1.79 10.90
CA LEU A 571 35.77 -0.57 10.15
C LEU A 571 34.89 0.35 10.98
N ALA A 572 35.35 1.59 11.17
CA ALA A 572 34.60 2.62 11.87
C ALA A 572 34.08 3.64 10.85
N PHE A 573 32.84 4.08 11.02
CA PHE A 573 32.17 5.05 10.18
C PHE A 573 31.55 6.16 11.03
N LEU A 574 31.48 7.35 10.45
CA LEU A 574 30.82 8.51 11.03
C LEU A 574 29.69 8.95 10.09
N ASP A 575 28.48 9.06 10.63
CA ASP A 575 27.34 9.65 9.94
C ASP A 575 27.51 11.18 9.91
N MET A 576 27.61 11.74 8.70
CA MET A 576 27.86 13.16 8.50
C MET A 576 26.64 14.04 8.81
N ARG A 577 25.45 13.45 9.05
CA ARG A 577 24.20 14.17 9.35
C ARG A 577 24.10 14.60 10.81
N ASN A 578 24.31 13.65 11.70
CA ASN A 578 24.06 13.74 13.14
C ASN A 578 25.31 13.44 13.98
N GLY A 579 26.41 13.00 13.35
CA GLY A 579 27.63 12.59 14.03
C GLY A 579 27.53 11.21 14.69
N HIS A 580 26.49 10.43 14.38
CA HIS A 580 26.33 9.08 14.92
C HIS A 580 27.46 8.17 14.43
N ARG A 581 27.81 7.20 15.26
CA ARG A 581 28.94 6.29 14.98
C ARG A 581 28.44 4.89 14.66
N LEU A 582 29.07 4.27 13.67
CA LEU A 582 28.82 2.90 13.26
C LEU A 582 30.16 2.16 13.20
N VAL A 583 30.25 1.00 13.84
CA VAL A 583 31.43 0.13 13.73
C VAL A 583 30.99 -1.22 13.23
N ILE A 584 31.67 -1.74 12.20
CA ILE A 584 31.46 -3.07 11.66
C ILE A 584 32.74 -3.87 11.91
N GLN A 585 32.64 -4.88 12.76
CA GLN A 585 33.74 -5.77 13.12
C GLN A 585 33.40 -7.20 12.72
N GLY A 586 34.18 -7.79 11.82
CA GLY A 586 34.06 -9.21 11.46
C GLY A 586 35.15 -10.03 12.15
N LYS A 587 34.74 -11.14 12.75
CA LYS A 587 35.65 -12.17 13.27
C LYS A 587 35.54 -13.42 12.42
N ALA A 588 36.49 -13.61 11.51
CA ALA A 588 36.41 -14.65 10.48
C ALA A 588 36.49 -16.06 11.09
N GLU A 589 37.25 -16.23 12.17
CA GLU A 589 37.44 -17.53 12.85
C GLU A 589 36.16 -18.04 13.52
N ILE A 590 35.41 -17.15 14.18
CA ILE A 590 34.19 -17.47 14.93
C ILE A 590 32.94 -17.35 14.06
N ARG A 591 33.07 -16.75 12.86
CA ARG A 591 31.97 -16.46 11.92
C ARG A 591 30.92 -15.54 12.51
N GLU A 592 31.38 -14.57 13.27
CA GLU A 592 30.55 -13.53 13.88
C GLU A 592 30.80 -12.19 13.20
N LEU A 593 29.71 -11.47 12.92
CA LEU A 593 29.75 -10.08 12.47
C LEU A 593 29.10 -9.22 13.56
N GLN A 594 29.91 -8.37 14.19
CA GLN A 594 29.51 -7.45 15.23
C GLN A 594 29.31 -6.06 14.62
N ILE A 595 28.09 -5.52 14.75
CA ILE A 595 27.74 -4.19 14.27
C ILE A 595 27.37 -3.34 15.49
N TYR A 596 28.18 -2.33 15.77
CA TYR A 596 27.95 -1.37 16.84
C TYR A 596 27.30 -0.13 16.26
N GLY A 597 26.19 0.30 16.85
CA GLY A 597 25.46 1.48 16.41
C GLY A 597 24.69 2.11 17.56
N GLU A 598 24.32 3.37 17.40
CA GLU A 598 23.60 4.12 18.45
C GLU A 598 22.15 3.67 18.62
N THR A 599 21.51 3.23 17.52
CA THR A 599 20.10 2.81 17.51
C THR A 599 19.94 1.45 16.82
N MET A 600 18.88 0.72 17.19
CA MET A 600 18.51 -0.53 16.51
C MET A 600 18.16 -0.32 15.04
N GLU A 601 17.65 0.86 14.68
CA GLU A 601 17.20 1.17 13.33
C GLU A 601 18.39 1.23 12.34
N ILE A 602 19.47 1.91 12.72
CA ILE A 602 20.69 1.99 11.90
C ILE A 602 21.30 0.58 11.73
N CYS A 603 21.42 -0.17 12.83
CA CYS A 603 21.91 -1.55 12.73
C CYS A 603 20.98 -2.41 11.87
N GLY A 604 19.66 -2.24 11.99
CA GLY A 604 18.67 -2.93 11.16
C GLY A 604 18.82 -2.61 9.66
N ASP A 605 19.07 -1.36 9.29
CA ASP A 605 19.29 -0.97 7.89
C ASP A 605 20.49 -1.70 7.28
N VAL A 606 21.57 -1.84 8.06
CA VAL A 606 22.81 -2.52 7.67
C VAL A 606 22.57 -4.03 7.53
N VAL A 607 21.97 -4.65 8.55
CA VAL A 607 21.63 -6.09 8.52
C VAL A 607 20.70 -6.42 7.36
N GLU A 608 19.71 -5.58 7.08
CA GLU A 608 18.79 -5.78 5.96
C GLU A 608 19.50 -5.66 4.61
N SER A 609 20.42 -4.69 4.46
CA SER A 609 21.22 -4.59 3.23
C SER A 609 22.17 -5.79 3.04
N LEU A 610 22.67 -6.38 4.13
CA LEU A 610 23.44 -7.63 4.08
C LEU A 610 22.59 -8.81 3.60
N GLY A 611 21.32 -8.86 4.03
CA GLY A 611 20.37 -9.87 3.55
C GLY A 611 20.17 -9.79 2.03
N VAL A 612 19.99 -8.58 1.50
CA VAL A 612 19.82 -8.35 0.05
C VAL A 612 21.08 -8.73 -0.73
N ALA A 613 22.26 -8.51 -0.16
CA ALA A 613 23.55 -8.80 -0.81
C ALA A 613 23.92 -10.29 -0.88
N GLY A 614 23.11 -11.19 -0.31
CA GLY A 614 23.29 -12.64 -0.44
C GLY A 614 23.48 -13.43 0.87
N VAL A 615 23.03 -12.89 2.01
CA VAL A 615 22.91 -13.67 3.25
C VAL A 615 21.48 -14.19 3.36
N ASP A 616 21.27 -15.51 3.21
CA ASP A 616 19.92 -16.09 3.23
C ASP A 616 19.33 -16.21 4.65
N GLU A 617 20.16 -16.55 5.64
CA GLU A 617 19.73 -16.74 7.03
C GLU A 617 20.81 -16.29 8.01
N ALA A 618 20.44 -15.48 9.01
CA ALA A 618 21.33 -15.09 10.09
C ALA A 618 20.57 -14.87 11.40
N THR A 619 21.08 -15.48 12.47
CA THR A 619 20.56 -15.27 13.83
C THR A 619 21.34 -14.14 14.50
N ALA A 620 20.66 -13.39 15.37
CA ALA A 620 21.24 -12.20 15.99
C ALA A 620 21.04 -12.17 17.49
N VAL A 621 22.08 -11.74 18.19
CA VAL A 621 22.03 -11.33 19.60
C VAL A 621 22.23 -9.82 19.64
N CYS A 622 21.29 -9.09 20.23
CA CYS A 622 21.35 -7.64 20.29
C CYS A 622 21.40 -7.11 21.72
N HIS A 623 22.08 -5.99 21.92
CA HIS A 623 22.14 -5.29 23.19
C HIS A 623 22.10 -3.78 22.95
N PHE A 624 20.96 -3.15 23.27
CA PHE A 624 20.77 -1.70 23.17
C PHE A 624 20.19 -1.19 24.50
N PRO A 625 21.02 -0.76 25.46
CA PRO A 625 20.58 -0.54 26.83
C PRO A 625 19.51 0.56 26.97
N ALA A 626 19.62 1.66 26.22
CA ALA A 626 18.64 2.74 26.25
C ALA A 626 17.29 2.32 25.66
N GLU A 627 17.28 1.77 24.45
CA GLU A 627 16.06 1.29 23.80
C GLU A 627 15.41 0.13 24.57
N PHE A 628 16.20 -0.73 25.22
CA PHE A 628 15.65 -1.79 26.07
C PHE A 628 14.97 -1.25 27.34
N GLN A 629 15.42 -0.13 27.90
CA GLN A 629 14.71 0.53 28.99
C GLN A 629 13.37 1.11 28.51
N GLU A 630 13.35 1.72 27.33
CA GLU A 630 12.11 2.22 26.73
C GLU A 630 11.13 1.10 26.38
N LEU A 631 11.62 0.00 25.82
CA LEU A 631 10.83 -1.20 25.58
C LEU A 631 10.22 -1.73 26.88
N GLN A 632 11.04 -1.81 27.95
CA GLN A 632 10.55 -2.24 29.25
C GLN A 632 9.45 -1.29 29.76
N ALA A 633 9.60 0.02 29.63
CA ALA A 633 8.57 0.99 30.00
C ALA A 633 7.28 0.84 29.16
N ALA A 634 7.41 0.59 27.86
CA ALA A 634 6.27 0.36 26.96
C ALA A 634 5.48 -0.90 27.37
N ILE A 635 6.18 -2.00 27.66
CA ILE A 635 5.56 -3.25 28.13
C ILE A 635 4.76 -3.03 29.42
N HIS A 636 5.34 -2.38 30.43
CA HIS A 636 4.65 -2.09 31.68
C HIS A 636 3.43 -1.18 31.47
N SER A 637 3.53 -0.23 30.54
CA SER A 637 2.42 0.66 30.19
C SER A 637 1.26 -0.13 29.56
N VAL A 638 1.54 -1.07 28.65
CA VAL A 638 0.53 -1.96 28.04
C VAL A 638 -0.19 -2.78 29.11
N GLU A 639 0.53 -3.38 30.06
CA GLU A 639 -0.07 -4.13 31.16
C GLU A 639 -0.98 -3.25 32.03
N ALA A 640 -0.50 -2.05 32.40
CA ALA A 640 -1.25 -1.11 33.21
C ALA A 640 -2.55 -0.66 32.51
N PHE A 641 -2.48 -0.28 31.24
CA PHE A 641 -3.67 0.17 30.49
C PHE A 641 -4.65 -0.97 30.20
N ASN A 642 -4.16 -2.20 30.02
CA ASN A 642 -5.02 -3.38 29.90
C ASN A 642 -5.78 -3.66 31.21
N ALA A 643 -5.11 -3.54 32.36
CA ALA A 643 -5.76 -3.70 33.66
C ALA A 643 -6.84 -2.63 33.90
N VAL A 644 -6.55 -1.37 33.55
CA VAL A 644 -7.53 -0.28 33.62
C VAL A 644 -8.71 -0.53 32.66
N ARG A 645 -8.44 -1.00 31.44
CA ARG A 645 -9.48 -1.33 30.45
C ARG A 645 -10.48 -2.34 31.01
N LEU A 646 -10.01 -3.44 31.60
CA LEU A 646 -10.88 -4.47 32.18
C LEU A 646 -11.80 -3.90 33.27
N LYS A 647 -11.26 -3.03 34.12
CA LYS A 647 -12.03 -2.36 35.18
C LYS A 647 -13.09 -1.41 34.62
N LEU A 648 -12.73 -0.60 33.62
CA LEU A 648 -13.66 0.34 32.98
C LEU A 648 -14.80 -0.38 32.25
N THR A 649 -14.50 -1.48 31.55
CA THR A 649 -15.53 -2.29 30.87
C THR A 649 -16.55 -2.86 31.86
N SER A 650 -16.10 -3.35 33.03
CA SER A 650 -17.01 -3.81 34.09
C SER A 650 -17.88 -2.66 34.62
N SER A 651 -17.28 -1.52 34.97
CA SER A 651 -18.01 -0.37 35.51
C SER A 651 -19.04 0.18 34.54
N MET A 652 -18.70 0.24 33.24
CA MET A 652 -19.62 0.73 32.21
C MET A 652 -20.75 -0.27 31.96
N ALA A 653 -20.49 -1.58 32.05
CA ALA A 653 -21.53 -2.61 31.94
C ALA A 653 -22.52 -2.53 33.12
N ASP A 654 -22.04 -2.35 34.34
CA ASP A 654 -22.88 -2.19 35.54
C ASP A 654 -23.76 -0.92 35.43
N ALA A 655 -23.18 0.20 35.01
CA ALA A 655 -23.92 1.43 34.78
C ALA A 655 -24.95 1.28 33.63
N ALA A 656 -24.59 0.64 32.52
CA ALA A 656 -25.48 0.40 31.39
C ALA A 656 -26.65 -0.53 31.75
N ALA A 657 -26.42 -1.52 32.62
CA ALA A 657 -27.46 -2.42 33.11
C ALA A 657 -28.55 -1.68 33.90
N GLY A 658 -28.22 -0.54 34.54
CA GLY A 658 -29.18 0.31 35.26
C GLY A 658 -30.09 1.15 34.35
N VAL A 659 -29.71 1.41 33.10
CA VAL A 659 -30.46 2.30 32.19
C VAL A 659 -31.81 1.70 31.82
N LYS A 660 -31.84 0.44 31.38
CA LYS A 660 -33.08 -0.21 30.90
C LYS A 660 -34.16 -0.31 32.00
N PRO A 661 -33.86 -0.77 33.23
CA PRO A 661 -34.83 -0.78 34.32
C PRO A 661 -35.33 0.62 34.73
N LEU A 662 -34.45 1.64 34.72
CA LEU A 662 -34.87 3.01 35.02
C LEU A 662 -35.81 3.55 33.94
N LEU A 663 -35.52 3.27 32.67
CA LEU A 663 -36.33 3.72 31.54
C LEU A 663 -37.72 3.06 31.55
N THR A 664 -37.80 1.74 31.80
CA THR A 664 -39.10 1.06 31.92
C THR A 664 -39.92 1.59 33.10
N ARG A 665 -39.30 1.80 34.26
CA ARG A 665 -39.99 2.36 35.44
C ARG A 665 -40.44 3.81 35.24
N ALA A 666 -39.64 4.60 34.53
CA ALA A 666 -39.99 5.98 34.20
C ALA A 666 -41.20 6.00 33.27
N GLU A 667 -41.24 5.09 32.30
CA GLU A 667 -42.37 4.94 31.38
C GLU A 667 -43.63 4.42 32.09
N ASP A 668 -43.51 3.44 32.99
CA ASP A 668 -44.64 2.98 33.83
C ASP A 668 -45.20 4.12 34.68
N SER A 669 -44.33 4.93 35.29
CA SER A 669 -44.76 6.10 36.08
C SER A 669 -45.47 7.15 35.21
N ARG A 670 -45.01 7.33 33.96
CA ARG A 670 -45.65 8.20 32.97
C ARG A 670 -47.04 7.68 32.60
N LEU A 671 -47.17 6.37 32.36
CA LEU A 671 -48.44 5.72 32.03
C LEU A 671 -49.45 5.82 33.19
N MET A 672 -48.97 5.73 34.44
CA MET A 672 -49.79 5.91 35.65
C MET A 672 -50.04 7.38 36.02
N SER A 673 -49.58 8.34 35.20
CA SER A 673 -49.68 9.80 35.45
C SER A 673 -49.05 10.28 36.78
N ASP A 674 -48.12 9.51 37.34
CA ASP A 674 -47.32 9.94 38.50
C ASP A 674 -46.10 10.75 38.05
N ILE A 675 -46.35 12.04 37.83
CA ILE A 675 -45.35 12.99 37.31
C ILE A 675 -44.17 13.16 38.29
N THR A 676 -44.39 12.98 39.59
CA THR A 676 -43.35 13.20 40.61
C THR A 676 -42.31 12.09 40.54
N ASN A 677 -42.76 10.83 40.50
CA ASN A 677 -41.86 9.69 40.36
C ASN A 677 -41.22 9.64 38.97
N MET A 678 -41.96 10.00 37.92
CA MET A 678 -41.42 10.12 36.56
C MET A 678 -40.22 11.09 36.54
N ARG A 679 -40.37 12.31 37.05
CA ARG A 679 -39.29 13.31 37.09
C ARG A 679 -38.08 12.83 37.89
N ARG A 680 -38.31 12.17 39.02
CA ARG A 680 -37.24 11.59 39.85
C ARG A 680 -36.46 10.50 39.10
N LEU A 681 -37.15 9.62 38.37
CA LEU A 681 -36.51 8.55 37.61
C LEU A 681 -35.75 9.08 36.39
N TYR A 682 -36.27 10.09 35.68
CA TYR A 682 -35.52 10.75 34.60
C TYR A 682 -34.31 11.53 35.11
N ALA A 683 -34.38 12.14 36.30
CA ALA A 683 -33.22 12.76 36.92
C ALA A 683 -32.12 11.72 37.21
N GLN A 684 -32.49 10.56 37.78
CA GLN A 684 -31.55 9.45 37.98
C GLN A 684 -30.97 8.92 36.67
N LEU A 685 -31.79 8.81 35.61
CA LEU A 685 -31.34 8.39 34.29
C LEU A 685 -30.39 9.42 33.67
N TYR A 686 -30.62 10.71 33.90
CA TYR A 686 -29.75 11.78 33.43
C TYR A 686 -28.38 11.76 34.14
N ASP A 687 -28.36 11.54 35.46
CA ASP A 687 -27.12 11.39 36.22
C ASP A 687 -26.34 10.14 35.77
N LEU A 688 -27.03 9.01 35.58
CA LEU A 688 -26.44 7.78 35.07
C LEU A 688 -25.90 7.94 33.64
N ASN A 689 -26.59 8.71 32.79
CA ASN A 689 -26.11 9.01 31.44
C ASN A 689 -24.85 9.89 31.47
N LYS A 690 -24.77 10.87 32.37
CA LYS A 690 -23.54 11.66 32.57
C LYS A 690 -22.38 10.78 33.04
N GLU A 691 -22.63 9.86 33.95
CA GLU A 691 -21.64 8.89 34.41
C GLU A 691 -21.16 8.01 33.25
N LEU A 692 -22.08 7.44 32.46
CA LEU A 692 -21.75 6.64 31.27
C LEU A 692 -20.93 7.41 30.23
N ILE A 693 -21.25 8.68 29.97
CA ILE A 693 -20.47 9.52 29.06
C ILE A 693 -19.05 9.73 29.62
N ALA A 694 -18.93 10.02 30.92
CA ALA A 694 -17.63 10.22 31.56
C ALA A 694 -16.79 8.94 31.55
N GLU A 695 -17.37 7.79 31.89
CA GLU A 695 -16.68 6.49 31.84
C GLU A 695 -16.32 6.10 30.40
N ASN A 696 -17.19 6.35 29.43
CA ASN A 696 -16.88 6.11 28.02
C ASN A 696 -15.73 7.02 27.54
N MET A 697 -15.69 8.28 27.97
CA MET A 697 -14.59 9.20 27.64
C MET A 697 -13.26 8.72 28.25
N LYS A 698 -13.27 8.24 29.51
CA LYS A 698 -12.10 7.58 30.14
C LYS A 698 -11.68 6.34 29.36
N ARG A 699 -12.64 5.52 28.92
CA ARG A 699 -12.38 4.32 28.11
C ARG A 699 -11.74 4.68 26.77
N CYS A 700 -12.25 5.69 26.06
CA CYS A 700 -11.66 6.16 24.81
C CYS A 700 -10.23 6.69 25.02
N ASN A 701 -9.99 7.43 26.10
CA ASN A 701 -8.65 7.93 26.40
C ASN A 701 -7.68 6.78 26.74
N ASN A 702 -8.07 5.87 27.63
CA ASN A 702 -7.28 4.68 27.97
C ASN A 702 -7.00 3.81 26.74
N TYR A 703 -7.98 3.67 25.84
CA TYR A 703 -7.81 2.95 24.58
C TYR A 703 -6.82 3.67 23.64
N GLY A 704 -6.87 5.00 23.55
CA GLY A 704 -5.90 5.80 22.79
C GLY A 704 -4.46 5.64 23.29
N GLU A 705 -4.26 5.68 24.62
CA GLU A 705 -2.95 5.47 25.26
C GLU A 705 -2.45 4.03 25.12
N LEU A 706 -3.33 3.04 25.33
CA LEU A 706 -3.04 1.63 25.10
C LEU A 706 -2.60 1.40 23.65
N LYS A 707 -3.30 2.02 22.69
CA LYS A 707 -2.98 1.97 21.27
C LYS A 707 -1.60 2.58 20.99
N ALA A 708 -1.27 3.72 21.58
CA ALA A 708 0.05 4.34 21.41
C ALA A 708 1.17 3.43 21.95
N ALA A 709 0.97 2.84 23.14
CA ALA A 709 1.92 1.91 23.75
C ALA A 709 2.08 0.62 22.94
N LEU A 710 0.97 0.05 22.43
CA LEU A 710 1.01 -1.12 21.54
C LEU A 710 1.71 -0.81 20.21
N LYS A 711 1.50 0.38 19.64
CA LYS A 711 2.21 0.80 18.41
C LYS A 711 3.71 0.90 18.65
N GLN A 712 4.13 1.47 19.78
CA GLN A 712 5.54 1.53 20.16
C GLN A 712 6.13 0.13 20.37
N LEU A 713 5.41 -0.76 21.07
CA LEU A 713 5.84 -2.14 21.28
C LEU A 713 5.98 -2.90 19.95
N ASN A 714 5.00 -2.78 19.06
CA ASN A 714 5.05 -3.38 17.73
C ASN A 714 6.21 -2.83 16.90
N ALA A 715 6.47 -1.52 16.97
CA ALA A 715 7.64 -0.93 16.32
C ALA A 715 8.95 -1.53 16.84
N TYR A 716 9.07 -1.76 18.16
CA TYR A 716 10.24 -2.44 18.73
C TYR A 716 10.38 -3.90 18.27
N ILE A 717 9.28 -4.65 18.22
CA ILE A 717 9.28 -6.03 17.69
C ILE A 717 9.74 -6.03 16.23
N MET A 718 9.25 -5.08 15.42
CA MET A 718 9.65 -4.95 14.03
C MET A 718 11.13 -4.58 13.89
N ARG A 719 11.64 -3.61 14.67
CA ARG A 719 13.09 -3.27 14.71
C ARG A 719 13.94 -4.48 15.10
N ALA A 720 13.54 -5.22 16.14
CA ALA A 720 14.21 -6.43 16.55
C ALA A 720 14.19 -7.53 15.46
N GLY A 721 13.09 -7.61 14.70
CA GLY A 721 12.98 -8.47 13.52
C GLY A 721 13.96 -8.06 12.41
N ARG A 722 14.13 -6.76 12.14
CA ARG A 722 15.08 -6.23 11.13
C ARG A 722 16.54 -6.53 11.44
N LEU A 723 16.87 -6.82 12.70
CA LEU A 723 18.21 -7.25 13.11
C LEU A 723 18.51 -8.72 12.76
N ARG A 724 17.57 -9.46 12.16
CA ARG A 724 17.72 -10.87 11.79
C ARG A 724 17.39 -11.07 10.31
N ILE A 725 17.94 -12.13 9.71
CA ILE A 725 17.79 -12.43 8.29
C ILE A 725 17.15 -13.81 8.10
N GLY A 726 16.22 -13.93 7.14
CA GLY A 726 15.56 -15.19 6.80
C GLY A 726 14.54 -15.65 7.84
N GLN A 727 14.43 -16.97 8.04
CA GLN A 727 13.46 -17.58 8.96
C GLN A 727 13.64 -17.15 10.43
N ALA A 728 14.84 -16.73 10.82
CA ALA A 728 15.10 -16.20 12.17
C ALA A 728 14.27 -14.93 12.46
N LYS A 729 14.04 -14.08 11.45
CA LYS A 729 13.18 -12.89 11.58
C LYS A 729 11.73 -13.28 11.81
N THR A 730 11.22 -14.24 11.04
CA THR A 730 9.81 -14.65 11.08
C THR A 730 9.47 -15.38 12.38
N ARG A 731 10.32 -16.31 12.81
CA ARG A 731 10.19 -17.02 14.09
C ARG A 731 10.22 -16.07 15.30
N LEU A 732 11.09 -15.06 15.28
CA LEU A 732 11.12 -14.06 16.35
C LEU A 732 9.79 -13.32 16.44
N ILE A 733 9.27 -12.87 15.30
CA ILE A 733 8.03 -12.09 15.27
C ILE A 733 6.87 -12.94 15.78
N SER A 734 6.75 -14.21 15.38
CA SER A 734 5.72 -15.11 15.89
C SER A 734 5.86 -15.38 17.39
N ASP A 735 7.08 -15.65 17.89
CA ASP A 735 7.31 -15.93 19.31
C ASP A 735 7.08 -14.70 20.20
N CYS A 736 7.51 -13.51 19.75
CA CYS A 736 7.26 -12.26 20.47
C CYS A 736 5.75 -11.98 20.55
N ARG A 737 5.02 -12.30 19.48
CA ARG A 737 3.57 -12.13 19.40
C ARG A 737 2.83 -13.08 20.35
N ASP A 738 3.25 -14.34 20.43
CA ASP A 738 2.71 -15.29 21.42
C ASP A 738 2.98 -14.79 22.84
N ALA A 739 4.19 -14.31 23.12
CA ALA A 739 4.53 -13.73 24.42
C ALA A 739 3.63 -12.53 24.78
N VAL A 740 3.32 -11.64 23.81
CA VAL A 740 2.38 -10.52 24.01
C VAL A 740 0.95 -11.01 24.26
N LYS A 741 0.48 -12.03 23.53
CA LYS A 741 -0.86 -12.61 23.72
C LYS A 741 -1.03 -13.28 25.09
N PHE A 742 0.00 -13.99 25.56
CA PHE A 742 -0.01 -14.66 26.86
C PHE A 742 0.39 -13.74 28.03
N GLY A 743 0.81 -12.51 27.75
CA GLY A 743 1.25 -11.56 28.78
C GLY A 743 2.56 -11.97 29.47
N ASP A 744 3.44 -12.71 28.78
CA ASP A 744 4.73 -13.13 29.34
C ASP A 744 5.84 -12.15 28.97
N THR A 745 6.02 -11.15 29.83
CA THR A 745 6.96 -10.05 29.61
C THR A 745 8.43 -10.44 29.70
N ARG A 746 8.75 -11.50 30.46
CA ARG A 746 10.13 -11.97 30.62
C ARG A 746 10.61 -12.72 29.39
N SER A 747 9.78 -13.60 28.85
CA SER A 747 10.11 -14.29 27.60
C SER A 747 10.20 -13.31 26.44
N LEU A 748 9.34 -12.28 26.37
CA LEU A 748 9.43 -11.24 25.34
C LEU A 748 10.79 -10.53 25.33
N PHE A 749 11.29 -10.12 26.50
CA PHE A 749 12.59 -9.45 26.59
C PHE A 749 13.75 -10.39 26.22
N SER A 750 13.68 -11.66 26.67
CA SER A 750 14.65 -12.70 26.31
C SER A 750 14.67 -12.93 24.79
N LEU A 751 13.50 -13.14 24.20
CA LEU A 751 13.28 -13.35 22.77
C LEU A 751 13.86 -12.22 21.94
N ILE A 752 13.55 -10.97 22.26
CA ILE A 752 14.08 -9.81 21.51
C ILE A 752 15.61 -9.80 21.55
N ARG A 753 16.20 -10.07 22.72
CA ARG A 753 17.65 -10.03 22.95
C ARG A 753 18.42 -11.16 22.26
N THR A 754 17.95 -12.41 22.36
CA THR A 754 18.71 -13.60 21.93
C THR A 754 18.06 -14.36 20.79
N GLY A 755 16.79 -14.10 20.48
CA GLY A 755 16.01 -14.88 19.52
C GLY A 755 15.59 -16.26 20.04
N GLN A 756 15.74 -16.53 21.34
CA GLN A 756 15.41 -17.80 21.97
C GLN A 756 14.60 -17.56 23.25
N LYS A 757 13.61 -18.43 23.52
CA LYS A 757 12.75 -18.35 24.71
C LYS A 757 13.55 -18.51 26.00
#